data_AF-A0AAU1LGP7-F1
#
_entry.id   AF-A0AAU1LGP7-F1
#
_cell.length_a   1.000
_cell.length_b   1.000
_cell.length_c   1.000
_cell.angle_alpha   90.00
_cell.angle_beta   90.00
_cell.angle_gamma   90.00
#
_symmetry.space_group_name_H-M   'P 1'
#
loop_
_entity.id
_entity.type
_entity.pdbx_description
1 polymer ?
#
loop_
_entity_poly.entity_id
_entity_poly.type
_entity_poly.pdbx_seq_one_letter_code
_entity_poly.pdbx_strand_id
1 'polypeptide(L)'
;MSTDTDSAARDRKEQLQQELLRRARAGTARRTTAGPTAGASAAADGHAPQDTAHPGTTTAPAGSVPLSRAQRRMWLMERLGGAGDSYHVPFATRVRGPFDAAAFATALTRLVARHAILRTRYTEHEGEPCQEVLPTPRTVPVHVVDTEVTDAPALLRRETARPFDLAAGDAVRALVLRHGPQDHTLLLTFHHIAMDAASLETVATELAVLYTAATDGTSRHTLAAPPQYADHARREHDDLPGFEAELNRCSDLLADAAPPRLPQPAAAAPQTAVRPGAVCSVPLAPAVPDALRALGAQRQATLFAVSLAAAFAALHRLTGDDDLVIGVAGTHRSGTAMRGLVGLCVNTLPVRVDVSGDPSFAQLLRRVSDALLEAQHHRHIPFDLVLERLGAGARGADGTALVRVTSDVLGEPTVLRLPGTSAEYVDVPSDGAKFTLSYGLVPGGDAAQPLALVQYDANALDDTVAEAAVRDYAALLHAVAADPELALSKLPLPGPNDSSGPRDTADPEGDGHPAAQALRAHPSVADAAVVQPEQGPPVAYAVLRDSLGPSGHELLGLLRRSLAPKDVPATVTVLDSLPRSAAGPLNHARLPGPSAPGAPSGPRAEAVKETFAAVLGVAPSPDDDFFALGGHSLKAVQLAERLRTNLGLPLTGLDVLQARTPRALTTLLDEREARQSAARAASRPAPRSRDIRPGTVLVTGATGGVGTFVVRELAAQGRPVLALARPESAHLIATEGVDVIEGDLCDLAGLRDAVAQADAVVHAACTFTRHDVDRAATETMVDAWRRGPFVFVSSVDAYGHPGTERVAEESAPHEPVSPYGRAKLDCEAMVLRAAGTEGRGGASAVRSPIVWGAHDRLREQLRWGAIGTLYQSARQGRPIDLPRPGAGGHGWYGAAWVHAAALARAVAECLDRPVHGVANACNGHVSWHDLAQDLTELLGTRADFRTTEAVPQDLDHRWHYDSARLARPLRARAGEDRRTVLAEMIGAMTPDKA
;
A
#
# COMPACT_ATOMS: atom_id res chain seq x y z
N MET A 1 66.56 26.19 7.46
CA MET A 1 65.58 27.29 7.40
C MET A 1 64.22 26.70 7.16
N SER A 2 63.24 26.77 8.06
CA SER A 2 63.31 26.86 9.51
C SER A 2 62.05 26.14 9.98
N THR A 3 62.24 25.13 10.80
CA THR A 3 61.25 24.23 11.39
C THR A 3 60.45 24.88 12.52
N ASP A 4 60.30 26.21 12.51
CA ASP A 4 59.70 26.99 13.61
C ASP A 4 58.21 27.32 13.41
N THR A 5 57.69 27.28 12.18
CA THR A 5 56.28 27.64 11.91
C THR A 5 55.28 26.54 12.30
N ASP A 6 55.68 25.27 12.30
CA ASP A 6 54.79 24.15 12.67
C ASP A 6 54.65 23.98 14.19
N SER A 7 55.67 24.36 14.99
CA SER A 7 55.58 24.34 16.45
C SER A 7 54.59 25.38 16.96
N ALA A 8 54.63 26.60 16.39
CA ALA A 8 53.75 27.69 16.79
C ALA A 8 52.27 27.42 16.43
N ALA A 9 52.00 26.71 15.33
CA ALA A 9 50.64 26.32 14.95
C ALA A 9 50.09 25.21 15.87
N ARG A 10 50.95 24.30 16.32
CA ARG A 10 50.57 23.20 17.24
C ARG A 10 50.29 23.71 18.65
N ASP A 11 51.15 24.58 19.18
CA ASP A 11 50.97 25.21 20.49
C ASP A 11 49.71 26.08 20.55
N ARG A 12 49.40 26.80 19.47
CA ARG A 12 48.18 27.63 19.39
C ARG A 12 46.90 26.78 19.37
N LYS A 13 46.96 25.59 18.78
CA LYS A 13 45.82 24.65 18.74
C LYS A 13 45.59 24.00 20.10
N GLU A 14 46.65 23.64 20.82
CA GLU A 14 46.54 23.11 22.19
C GLU A 14 46.07 24.16 23.20
N GLN A 15 46.53 25.41 23.09
CA GLN A 15 46.04 26.51 23.93
C GLN A 15 44.55 26.80 23.70
N LEU A 16 44.09 26.78 22.43
CA LEU A 16 42.68 26.99 22.12
C LEU A 16 41.81 25.86 22.69
N GLN A 17 42.30 24.62 22.64
CA GLN A 17 41.59 23.45 23.14
C GLN A 17 41.54 23.43 24.69
N GLN A 18 42.60 23.87 25.37
CA GLN A 18 42.60 24.03 26.83
C GLN A 18 41.69 25.19 27.30
N GLU A 19 41.65 26.31 26.58
CA GLU A 19 40.76 27.44 26.92
C GLU A 19 39.28 27.07 26.71
N LEU A 20 38.95 26.28 25.68
CA LEU A 20 37.60 25.74 25.46
C LEU A 20 37.19 24.78 26.58
N LEU A 21 38.09 23.92 27.04
CA LEU A 21 37.86 23.02 28.18
C LEU A 21 37.75 23.78 29.51
N ARG A 22 38.46 24.90 29.68
CA ARG A 22 38.36 25.78 30.84
C ARG A 22 37.02 26.50 30.91
N ARG A 23 36.49 26.96 29.77
CA ARG A 23 35.16 27.61 29.67
C ARG A 23 34.01 26.62 29.90
N ALA A 24 34.15 25.38 29.43
CA ALA A 24 33.17 24.32 29.69
C ALA A 24 33.09 23.93 31.18
N ARG A 25 34.19 24.06 31.94
CA ARG A 25 34.23 23.79 33.39
C ARG A 25 33.81 24.98 34.25
N ALA A 26 33.82 26.20 33.71
CA ALA A 26 33.42 27.43 34.43
C ALA A 26 31.89 27.73 34.34
N GLY A 27 31.15 27.03 33.48
CA GLY A 27 29.70 27.22 33.29
C GLY A 27 28.80 26.57 34.36
N THR A 28 29.36 25.77 35.26
CA THR A 28 28.61 24.97 36.24
C THR A 28 28.86 25.42 37.67
N ALA A 29 28.78 26.72 37.96
CA ALA A 29 28.78 27.24 39.33
C ALA A 29 28.33 28.71 39.39
N ARG A 30 27.06 28.97 39.70
CA ARG A 30 26.56 29.96 40.70
C ARG A 30 25.10 30.33 40.47
N ARG A 31 24.22 29.84 41.34
CA ARG A 31 23.41 30.70 42.22
C ARG A 31 22.94 29.91 43.45
N THR A 32 23.76 30.04 44.48
CA THR A 32 23.42 29.92 45.91
C THR A 32 22.45 31.07 46.28
N THR A 33 21.63 31.09 47.34
CA THR A 33 21.79 30.71 48.77
C THR A 33 20.44 30.96 49.46
N ALA A 34 20.05 30.11 50.42
CA ALA A 34 19.73 30.48 51.82
C ALA A 34 19.14 29.26 52.57
N GLY A 35 19.85 28.75 53.58
CA GLY A 35 19.37 27.68 54.49
C GLY A 35 18.62 28.25 55.71
N PRO A 36 18.67 27.63 56.91
CA PRO A 36 19.06 26.25 57.27
C PRO A 36 18.08 25.59 58.31
N THR A 37 18.47 24.41 58.80
CA THR A 37 18.14 23.77 60.11
C THR A 37 16.99 22.76 60.25
N ALA A 38 17.42 21.52 60.56
CA ALA A 38 17.03 20.64 61.68
C ALA A 38 15.64 19.98 61.75
N GLY A 39 15.65 18.67 62.04
CA GLY A 39 14.67 18.05 62.97
C GLY A 39 13.84 16.88 62.46
N ALA A 40 14.27 15.66 62.82
CA ALA A 40 13.50 14.51 63.33
C ALA A 40 11.99 14.27 63.00
N SER A 41 11.70 13.00 62.69
CA SER A 41 10.65 12.13 63.27
C SER A 41 9.15 12.30 62.94
N ALA A 42 8.59 11.18 62.44
CA ALA A 42 7.30 10.54 62.74
C ALA A 42 5.94 11.17 62.33
N ALA A 43 5.17 10.30 61.63
CA ALA A 43 3.75 9.95 61.78
C ALA A 43 2.60 10.99 61.61
N ALA A 44 1.65 10.56 60.76
CA ALA A 44 0.19 10.74 60.81
C ALA A 44 -0.41 12.18 60.78
N ASP A 45 -1.03 12.56 59.65
CA ASP A 45 -2.50 12.48 59.42
C ASP A 45 -2.92 13.36 58.23
N GLY A 46 -3.99 12.94 57.55
CA GLY A 46 -4.32 13.35 56.19
C GLY A 46 -5.03 14.69 56.01
N HIS A 47 -4.99 15.17 54.78
CA HIS A 47 -6.10 15.78 54.05
C HIS A 47 -5.75 15.85 52.56
N ALA A 48 -6.63 15.32 51.72
CA ALA A 48 -6.55 15.42 50.27
C ALA A 48 -6.67 16.88 49.79
N PRO A 49 -6.15 17.18 48.59
CA PRO A 49 -6.96 17.90 47.62
C PRO A 49 -7.06 17.14 46.30
N GLN A 50 -8.19 17.36 45.65
CA GLN A 50 -8.73 16.67 44.49
C GLN A 50 -7.83 16.79 43.25
N ASP A 51 -7.54 15.64 42.63
CA ASP A 51 -7.02 15.52 41.27
C ASP A 51 -8.14 15.87 40.28
N THR A 52 -7.99 16.99 39.58
CA THR A 52 -8.77 17.27 38.37
C THR A 52 -8.18 16.45 37.23
N ALA A 53 -8.90 15.41 36.84
CA ALA A 53 -8.58 14.55 35.70
C ALA A 53 -8.37 15.35 34.40
N HIS A 54 -7.20 15.17 33.79
CA HIS A 54 -7.00 15.38 32.35
C HIS A 54 -7.42 14.10 31.60
N PRO A 55 -8.12 14.19 30.46
CA PRO A 55 -8.58 13.00 29.75
C PRO A 55 -7.42 12.37 28.96
N GLY A 56 -7.09 11.13 29.34
CA GLY A 56 -6.77 10.01 28.44
C GLY A 56 -5.47 10.07 27.63
N THR A 57 -4.33 9.81 28.28
CA THR A 57 -3.18 9.16 27.59
C THR A 57 -3.26 7.68 27.90
N THR A 58 -3.72 6.87 26.95
CA THR A 58 -3.73 5.42 27.06
C THR A 58 -2.28 4.93 26.92
N THR A 59 -1.68 4.48 28.01
CA THR A 59 -0.30 4.00 28.03
C THR A 59 -0.20 2.63 27.35
N ALA A 60 0.52 2.59 26.21
CA ALA A 60 0.83 1.35 25.50
C ALA A 60 1.51 0.31 26.43
N PRO A 61 1.28 -1.00 26.22
CA PRO A 61 1.83 -2.07 27.05
C PRO A 61 3.36 -2.09 27.02
N ALA A 62 3.97 -2.61 28.09
CA ALA A 62 5.42 -2.71 28.24
C ALA A 62 6.07 -3.46 27.06
N GLY A 63 6.81 -2.74 26.22
CA GLY A 63 7.49 -3.27 25.02
C GLY A 63 6.96 -2.73 23.68
N SER A 64 5.80 -2.10 23.67
CA SER A 64 5.22 -1.43 22.50
C SER A 64 5.70 0.01 22.42
N VAL A 65 6.24 0.41 21.26
CA VAL A 65 6.75 1.76 20.99
C VAL A 65 5.85 2.41 19.93
N PRO A 66 5.50 3.71 20.03
CA PRO A 66 4.72 4.37 18.97
C PRO A 66 5.50 4.38 17.66
N LEU A 67 4.80 4.38 16.52
CA LEU A 67 5.45 4.66 15.24
C LEU A 67 5.94 6.11 15.21
N SER A 68 7.08 6.34 14.55
CA SER A 68 7.43 7.71 14.13
C SER A 68 6.35 8.25 13.19
N ARG A 69 6.25 9.57 13.05
CA ARG A 69 5.23 10.18 12.17
C ARG A 69 5.41 9.70 10.72
N ALA A 70 6.66 9.53 10.27
CA ALA A 70 6.98 8.97 8.95
C ALA A 70 6.56 7.50 8.79
N GLN A 71 6.80 6.65 9.81
CA GLN A 71 6.38 5.24 9.79
C GLN A 71 4.86 5.10 9.79
N ARG A 72 4.14 5.95 10.53
CA ARG A 72 2.67 5.90 10.64
C ARG A 72 1.98 6.06 9.28
N ARG A 73 2.47 7.01 8.46
CA ARG A 73 1.95 7.21 7.10
C ARG A 73 2.23 6.00 6.21
N MET A 74 3.46 5.49 6.21
CA MET A 74 3.84 4.37 5.35
C MET A 74 3.06 3.10 5.71
N TRP A 75 2.89 2.83 7.01
CA TRP A 75 2.06 1.74 7.50
C TRP A 75 0.59 1.88 7.06
N LEU A 76 0.05 3.11 7.09
CA LEU A 76 -1.30 3.37 6.59
C LEU A 76 -1.41 3.10 5.08
N MET A 77 -0.43 3.52 4.27
CA MET A 77 -0.43 3.28 2.82
C MET A 77 -0.35 1.78 2.49
N GLU A 78 0.46 1.03 3.25
CA GLU A 78 0.54 -0.44 3.15
C GLU A 78 -0.83 -1.10 3.39
N ARG A 79 -1.52 -0.70 4.46
CA ARG A 79 -2.86 -1.24 4.80
C ARG A 79 -3.95 -0.90 3.79
N LEU A 80 -3.79 0.20 3.05
CA LEU A 80 -4.72 0.62 2.02
C LEU A 80 -4.52 -0.13 0.67
N GLY A 81 -3.58 -1.07 0.60
CA GLY A 81 -3.37 -1.92 -0.58
C GLY A 81 -2.75 -1.20 -1.78
N GLY A 82 -2.16 -0.02 -1.56
CA GLY A 82 -1.61 0.85 -2.62
C GLY A 82 -0.09 0.92 -2.69
N ALA A 83 0.62 0.14 -1.87
CA ALA A 83 2.08 0.24 -1.74
C ALA A 83 2.88 -0.49 -2.83
N GLY A 84 2.36 -1.62 -3.35
CA GLY A 84 3.07 -2.45 -4.33
C GLY A 84 4.53 -2.72 -3.90
N ASP A 85 5.46 -2.66 -4.85
CA ASP A 85 6.91 -2.68 -4.61
C ASP A 85 7.53 -1.28 -4.46
N SER A 86 6.71 -0.21 -4.49
CA SER A 86 7.17 1.19 -4.51
C SER A 86 7.87 1.64 -3.22
N TYR A 87 7.70 0.90 -2.13
CA TYR A 87 8.39 1.09 -0.85
C TYR A 87 9.48 0.04 -0.57
N HIS A 88 9.92 -0.70 -1.58
CA HIS A 88 11.10 -1.54 -1.44
C HIS A 88 12.38 -0.73 -1.74
N VAL A 89 13.44 -1.02 -1.00
CA VAL A 89 14.76 -0.41 -1.17
C VAL A 89 15.72 -1.53 -1.58
N PRO A 90 15.79 -1.87 -2.88
CA PRO A 90 16.73 -2.85 -3.38
C PRO A 90 18.15 -2.27 -3.40
N PHE A 91 19.12 -3.07 -2.99
CA PHE A 91 20.53 -2.76 -2.96
C PHE A 91 21.31 -3.94 -3.54
N ALA A 92 21.78 -3.79 -4.78
CA ALA A 92 22.52 -4.84 -5.48
C ALA A 92 23.99 -4.45 -5.67
N THR A 93 24.89 -5.39 -5.43
CA THR A 93 26.33 -5.26 -5.68
C THR A 93 26.85 -6.53 -6.35
N ARG A 94 27.49 -6.38 -7.51
CA ARG A 94 28.25 -7.46 -8.12
C ARG A 94 29.63 -7.53 -7.47
N VAL A 95 29.96 -8.71 -6.96
CA VAL A 95 31.16 -8.99 -6.20
C VAL A 95 31.99 -10.03 -6.95
N ARG A 96 33.22 -9.66 -7.34
CA ARG A 96 34.17 -10.59 -7.97
C ARG A 96 35.36 -10.86 -7.05
N GLY A 97 35.64 -12.13 -6.78
CA GLY A 97 36.65 -12.61 -5.84
C GLY A 97 36.14 -13.72 -4.92
N PRO A 98 36.90 -14.10 -3.88
CA PRO A 98 36.49 -15.10 -2.89
C PRO A 98 35.28 -14.59 -2.08
N PHE A 99 34.15 -15.30 -2.20
CA PHE A 99 32.92 -15.01 -1.47
C PHE A 99 32.44 -16.24 -0.71
N ASP A 100 32.13 -16.08 0.57
CA ASP A 100 31.57 -17.11 1.44
C ASP A 100 30.13 -16.74 1.84
N ALA A 101 29.16 -17.44 1.25
CA ALA A 101 27.74 -17.23 1.51
C ALA A 101 27.34 -17.51 2.97
N ALA A 102 28.02 -18.44 3.67
CA ALA A 102 27.73 -18.76 5.06
C ALA A 102 28.27 -17.69 6.01
N ALA A 103 29.48 -17.17 5.74
CA ALA A 103 30.01 -16.00 6.44
C ALA A 103 29.12 -14.77 6.22
N PHE A 104 28.61 -14.59 5.00
CA PHE A 104 27.66 -13.52 4.67
C PHE A 104 26.33 -13.66 5.43
N ALA A 105 25.72 -14.85 5.48
CA ALA A 105 24.52 -15.09 6.27
C ALA A 105 24.74 -14.83 7.77
N THR A 106 25.91 -15.20 8.29
CA THR A 106 26.31 -14.93 9.68
C THR A 106 26.44 -13.42 9.94
N ALA A 107 27.09 -12.70 9.02
CA ALA A 107 27.26 -11.26 9.11
C ALA A 107 25.92 -10.51 9.06
N LEU A 108 25.02 -10.90 8.15
CA LEU A 108 23.68 -10.34 8.04
C LEU A 108 22.84 -10.61 9.30
N THR A 109 22.93 -11.82 9.86
CA THR A 109 22.25 -12.16 11.13
C THR A 109 22.75 -11.28 12.28
N ARG A 110 24.07 -11.04 12.37
CA ARG A 110 24.66 -10.12 13.36
C ARG A 110 24.23 -8.67 13.14
N LEU A 111 24.07 -8.23 11.89
CA LEU A 111 23.57 -6.90 11.54
C LEU A 111 22.12 -6.71 12.01
N VAL A 112 21.23 -7.69 11.74
CA VAL A 112 19.83 -7.68 12.20
C VAL A 112 19.72 -7.75 13.72
N ALA A 113 20.61 -8.49 14.39
CA ALA A 113 20.68 -8.50 15.85
C ALA A 113 20.98 -7.09 16.41
N ARG A 114 21.92 -6.41 15.76
CA ARG A 114 22.49 -5.12 16.15
C ARG A 114 21.54 -3.94 15.91
N HIS A 115 20.77 -3.96 14.83
CA HIS A 115 19.79 -2.92 14.50
C HIS A 115 18.37 -3.44 14.69
N ALA A 116 17.76 -3.11 15.84
CA ALA A 116 16.44 -3.62 16.20
C ALA A 116 15.36 -3.36 15.13
N ILE A 117 15.46 -2.23 14.42
CA ILE A 117 14.52 -1.83 13.37
C ILE A 117 14.40 -2.85 12.22
N LEU A 118 15.45 -3.66 11.97
CA LEU A 118 15.46 -4.70 10.93
C LEU A 118 14.76 -5.99 11.35
N ARG A 119 14.33 -6.08 12.62
CA ARG A 119 13.55 -7.17 13.22
C ARG A 119 12.33 -6.63 13.97
N THR A 120 11.81 -5.51 13.50
CA THR A 120 10.63 -4.85 14.08
C THR A 120 9.40 -5.24 13.28
N ARG A 121 8.36 -5.71 13.97
CA ARG A 121 7.02 -5.84 13.40
C ARG A 121 6.18 -4.61 13.68
N TYR A 122 5.19 -4.38 12.81
CA TYR A 122 4.30 -3.24 12.85
C TYR A 122 2.86 -3.73 13.05
N THR A 123 2.28 -3.41 14.20
CA THR A 123 0.97 -3.93 14.63
C THR A 123 0.07 -2.79 15.09
N GLU A 124 -1.17 -3.13 15.44
CA GLU A 124 -2.13 -2.19 16.03
C GLU A 124 -2.48 -2.66 17.45
N HIS A 125 -2.45 -1.74 18.40
CA HIS A 125 -2.87 -1.98 19.77
C HIS A 125 -3.90 -0.93 20.17
N GLU A 126 -5.11 -1.37 20.54
CA GLU A 126 -6.22 -0.49 20.92
C GLU A 126 -6.56 0.61 19.88
N GLY A 127 -6.41 0.32 18.59
CA GLY A 127 -6.67 1.30 17.52
C GLY A 127 -5.45 2.14 17.12
N GLU A 128 -4.37 2.10 17.89
CA GLU A 128 -3.15 2.87 17.64
C GLU A 128 -2.05 2.01 17.03
N PRO A 129 -1.40 2.46 15.94
CA PRO A 129 -0.31 1.72 15.32
C PRO A 129 0.96 1.82 16.16
N CYS A 130 1.61 0.68 16.37
CA CYS A 130 2.82 0.56 17.16
C CYS A 130 3.87 -0.31 16.49
N GLN A 131 5.11 -0.18 16.96
CA GLN A 131 6.23 -1.02 16.60
C GLN A 131 6.64 -1.92 17.77
N GLU A 132 6.89 -3.18 17.46
CA GLU A 132 7.36 -4.17 18.43
C GLU A 132 8.64 -4.82 17.92
N VAL A 133 9.68 -4.77 18.73
CA VAL A 133 11.00 -5.34 18.40
C VAL A 133 10.98 -6.84 18.71
N LEU A 134 11.08 -7.68 17.67
CA LEU A 134 11.11 -9.13 17.82
C LEU A 134 12.47 -9.61 18.33
N PRO A 135 12.56 -10.79 18.98
CA PRO A 135 13.84 -11.39 19.35
C PRO A 135 14.78 -11.55 18.14
N THR A 136 16.09 -11.51 18.38
CA THR A 136 17.08 -11.74 17.32
C THR A 136 16.84 -13.10 16.66
N PRO A 137 16.69 -13.17 15.33
CA PRO A 137 16.52 -14.44 14.64
C PRO A 137 17.79 -15.28 14.76
N ARG A 138 17.63 -16.61 14.82
CA ARG A 138 18.78 -17.53 14.83
C ARG A 138 19.64 -17.39 13.56
N THR A 139 18.99 -17.19 12.42
CA THR A 139 19.65 -16.98 11.13
C THR A 139 18.72 -16.18 10.22
N VAL A 140 19.27 -15.20 9.52
CA VAL A 140 18.59 -14.52 8.42
C VAL A 140 18.82 -15.35 7.15
N PRO A 141 17.77 -15.82 6.46
CA PRO A 141 17.94 -16.65 5.26
C PRO A 141 18.61 -15.84 4.14
N VAL A 142 19.65 -16.43 3.57
CA VAL A 142 20.29 -15.96 2.34
C VAL A 142 20.01 -16.98 1.26
N HIS A 143 19.21 -16.61 0.27
CA HIS A 143 18.89 -17.50 -0.85
C HIS A 143 20.03 -17.44 -1.87
N VAL A 144 20.63 -18.59 -2.20
CA VAL A 144 21.68 -18.68 -3.22
C VAL A 144 21.11 -19.36 -4.45
N VAL A 145 21.23 -18.74 -5.62
CA VAL A 145 20.73 -19.24 -6.89
C VAL A 145 21.86 -19.25 -7.90
N ASP A 146 22.12 -20.40 -8.51
CA ASP A 146 23.01 -20.53 -9.66
C ASP A 146 22.31 -19.98 -10.90
N THR A 147 22.95 -19.04 -11.60
CA THR A 147 22.37 -18.40 -12.77
C THR A 147 23.43 -17.77 -13.66
N GLU A 148 23.18 -17.76 -14.97
CA GLU A 148 23.98 -16.97 -15.89
C GLU A 148 23.79 -15.46 -15.65
N VAL A 149 24.79 -14.66 -16.01
CA VAL A 149 24.78 -13.20 -15.84
C VAL A 149 23.62 -12.54 -16.61
N THR A 150 23.26 -13.12 -17.75
CA THR A 150 22.19 -12.62 -18.63
C THR A 150 20.81 -12.72 -18.01
N ASP A 151 20.57 -13.71 -17.14
CA ASP A 151 19.27 -13.95 -16.50
C ASP A 151 19.11 -13.19 -15.18
N ALA A 152 20.21 -12.63 -14.67
CA ALA A 152 20.25 -11.92 -13.39
C ALA A 152 19.22 -10.78 -13.29
N PRO A 153 19.04 -9.90 -14.28
CA PRO A 153 18.08 -8.78 -14.16
C PRO A 153 16.63 -9.23 -13.93
N ALA A 154 16.20 -10.34 -14.53
CA ALA A 154 14.86 -10.87 -14.34
C ALA A 154 14.64 -11.44 -12.93
N LEU A 155 15.65 -12.14 -12.39
CA LEU A 155 15.63 -12.67 -11.03
C LEU A 155 15.69 -11.55 -9.98
N LEU A 156 16.51 -10.53 -10.20
CA LEU A 156 16.58 -9.35 -9.33
C LEU A 156 15.21 -8.66 -9.27
N ARG A 157 14.59 -8.39 -10.43
CA ARG A 157 13.25 -7.79 -10.50
C ARG A 157 12.19 -8.61 -9.78
N ARG A 158 12.19 -9.94 -9.99
CA ARG A 158 11.24 -10.85 -9.32
C ARG A 158 11.39 -10.82 -7.80
N GLU A 159 12.63 -10.79 -7.30
CA GLU A 159 12.88 -10.72 -5.85
C GLU A 159 12.50 -9.35 -5.27
N THR A 160 12.77 -8.26 -6.00
CA THR A 160 12.34 -6.92 -5.61
C THR A 160 10.83 -6.78 -5.59
N ALA A 161 10.09 -7.38 -6.53
CA ALA A 161 8.62 -7.32 -6.56
C ALA A 161 7.92 -8.15 -5.47
N ARG A 162 8.65 -9.03 -4.75
CA ARG A 162 8.06 -9.87 -3.70
C ARG A 162 7.62 -8.97 -2.52
N PRO A 163 6.36 -9.05 -2.03
CA PRO A 163 5.89 -8.21 -0.93
C PRO A 163 6.56 -8.56 0.42
N PHE A 164 6.59 -7.61 1.35
CA PHE A 164 6.99 -7.85 2.75
C PHE A 164 5.76 -8.03 3.63
N ASP A 165 5.84 -8.91 4.63
CA ASP A 165 4.84 -8.98 5.70
C ASP A 165 5.35 -8.21 6.94
N LEU A 166 4.98 -6.94 7.01
CA LEU A 166 5.36 -6.06 8.11
C LEU A 166 4.75 -6.47 9.46
N ALA A 167 3.63 -7.20 9.46
CA ALA A 167 3.01 -7.71 10.68
C ALA A 167 3.76 -8.93 11.24
N ALA A 168 4.36 -9.74 10.36
CA ALA A 168 5.28 -10.82 10.73
C ALA A 168 6.68 -10.33 11.15
N GLY A 169 7.03 -9.08 10.81
CA GLY A 169 8.35 -8.50 11.11
C GLY A 169 9.38 -8.68 10.00
N ASP A 170 8.93 -8.98 8.78
CA ASP A 170 9.81 -9.07 7.61
C ASP A 170 10.20 -7.65 7.17
N ALA A 171 11.47 -7.28 7.36
CA ALA A 171 11.99 -5.97 6.96
C ALA A 171 13.24 -6.03 6.05
N VAL A 172 13.87 -7.20 5.93
CA VAL A 172 15.08 -7.43 5.12
C VAL A 172 15.07 -8.82 4.49
N ARG A 173 15.53 -8.92 3.24
CA ARG A 173 15.73 -10.17 2.50
C ARG A 173 17.06 -10.14 1.75
N ALA A 174 17.65 -11.31 1.55
CA ALA A 174 18.92 -11.46 0.87
C ALA A 174 18.85 -12.54 -0.22
N LEU A 175 19.32 -12.18 -1.42
CA LEU A 175 19.50 -13.07 -2.57
C LEU A 175 20.95 -12.97 -3.05
N VAL A 176 21.56 -14.10 -3.33
CA VAL A 176 22.89 -14.23 -3.93
C VAL A 176 22.71 -14.98 -5.25
N LEU A 177 22.99 -14.29 -6.35
CA LEU A 177 23.08 -14.91 -7.67
C LEU A 177 24.53 -15.31 -7.89
N ARG A 178 24.79 -16.60 -8.11
CA ARG A 178 26.13 -17.13 -8.38
C ARG A 178 26.28 -17.36 -9.88
N HIS A 179 27.16 -16.59 -10.51
CA HIS A 179 27.49 -16.67 -11.93
C HIS A 179 28.71 -17.56 -12.20
N GLY A 180 29.51 -17.79 -11.17
CA GLY A 180 30.66 -18.69 -11.20
C GLY A 180 31.33 -18.78 -9.83
N PRO A 181 32.47 -19.49 -9.70
CA PRO A 181 33.14 -19.69 -8.42
C PRO A 181 33.61 -18.40 -7.71
N GLN A 182 33.81 -17.32 -8.47
CA GLN A 182 34.31 -16.04 -7.96
C GLN A 182 33.52 -14.84 -8.53
N ASP A 183 32.30 -15.06 -9.05
CA ASP A 183 31.48 -14.00 -9.63
C ASP A 183 30.05 -14.14 -9.12
N HIS A 184 29.61 -13.15 -8.35
CA HIS A 184 28.35 -13.18 -7.63
C HIS A 184 27.65 -11.83 -7.70
N THR A 185 26.33 -11.81 -7.75
CA THR A 185 25.52 -10.60 -7.51
C THR A 185 24.78 -10.75 -6.20
N LEU A 186 25.06 -9.86 -5.24
CA LEU A 186 24.44 -9.82 -3.92
C LEU A 186 23.32 -8.78 -3.94
N LEU A 187 22.09 -9.20 -3.68
CA LEU A 187 20.93 -8.32 -3.54
C LEU A 187 20.44 -8.36 -2.08
N LEU A 188 20.43 -7.21 -1.42
CA LEU A 188 19.68 -6.98 -0.19
C LEU A 188 18.46 -6.13 -0.54
N THR A 189 17.27 -6.59 -0.16
CA THR A 189 16.05 -5.79 -0.30
C THR A 189 15.54 -5.47 1.09
N PHE A 190 15.25 -4.19 1.35
CA PHE A 190 14.67 -3.72 2.60
C PHE A 190 13.29 -3.11 2.35
N HIS A 191 12.43 -3.11 3.37
CA HIS A 191 11.24 -2.25 3.35
C HIS A 191 11.61 -0.83 3.81
N HIS A 192 11.14 0.19 3.10
CA HIS A 192 11.48 1.60 3.36
C HIS A 192 11.02 2.07 4.76
N ILE A 193 10.06 1.38 5.38
CA ILE A 193 9.62 1.65 6.76
C ILE A 193 10.74 1.46 7.80
N ALA A 194 11.73 0.62 7.48
CA ALA A 194 12.85 0.27 8.34
C ALA A 194 14.18 0.88 7.88
N MET A 195 14.23 1.49 6.70
CA MET A 195 15.47 1.87 6.01
C MET A 195 15.28 3.10 5.14
N ASP A 196 16.33 3.90 5.00
CA ASP A 196 16.42 4.96 4.00
C ASP A 196 17.82 4.99 3.36
N ALA A 197 18.04 5.91 2.40
CA ALA A 197 19.29 5.97 1.64
C ALA A 197 20.53 6.17 2.53
N ALA A 198 20.47 7.01 3.56
CA ALA A 198 21.59 7.22 4.48
C ALA A 198 21.85 6.00 5.39
N SER A 199 20.81 5.22 5.72
CA SER A 199 20.98 3.94 6.41
C SER A 199 21.80 2.94 5.59
N LEU A 200 21.75 3.03 4.25
CA LEU A 200 22.40 2.08 3.36
C LEU A 200 23.92 2.08 3.48
N GLU A 201 24.54 3.26 3.55
CA GLU A 201 25.99 3.38 3.75
C GLU A 201 26.43 2.79 5.09
N THR A 202 25.63 3.04 6.15
CA THR A 202 25.88 2.47 7.49
C THR A 202 25.78 0.94 7.45
N VAL A 203 24.71 0.41 6.84
CA VAL A 203 24.49 -1.03 6.69
C VAL A 203 25.59 -1.68 5.88
N ALA A 204 25.98 -1.12 4.73
CA ALA A 204 27.03 -1.66 3.88
C ALA A 204 28.39 -1.70 4.60
N THR A 205 28.75 -0.61 5.29
CA THR A 205 30.00 -0.50 6.05
C THR A 205 30.04 -1.50 7.21
N GLU A 206 29.00 -1.56 8.03
CA GLU A 206 28.96 -2.48 9.16
C GLU A 206 28.88 -3.95 8.71
N LEU A 207 28.13 -4.25 7.64
CA LEU A 207 28.04 -5.59 7.09
C LEU A 207 29.40 -6.10 6.58
N ALA A 208 30.21 -5.24 5.95
CA ALA A 208 31.56 -5.59 5.52
C ALA A 208 32.49 -5.92 6.72
N VAL A 209 32.40 -5.14 7.81
CA VAL A 209 33.15 -5.41 9.06
C VAL A 209 32.70 -6.74 9.68
N LEU A 210 31.38 -6.97 9.76
CA LEU A 210 30.82 -8.20 10.31
C LEU A 210 31.14 -9.43 9.46
N TYR A 211 31.22 -9.28 8.14
CA TYR A 211 31.64 -10.32 7.21
C TYR A 211 33.11 -10.68 7.41
N THR A 212 34.01 -9.69 7.48
CA THR A 212 35.43 -9.91 7.78
C THR A 212 35.62 -10.67 9.10
N ALA A 213 34.85 -10.30 10.14
CA ALA A 213 34.89 -11.01 11.41
C ALA A 213 34.33 -12.44 11.35
N ALA A 214 33.43 -12.74 10.41
CA ALA A 214 32.89 -14.08 10.19
C ALA A 214 33.84 -14.96 9.36
N THR A 215 34.61 -14.40 8.43
CA THR A 215 35.60 -15.14 7.62
C THR A 215 36.88 -15.46 8.37
N ASP A 216 37.37 -14.53 9.19
CA ASP A 216 38.72 -14.64 9.77
C ASP A 216 38.76 -15.42 11.10
N GLY A 217 37.58 -15.76 11.67
CA GLY A 217 37.42 -16.55 12.90
C GLY A 217 38.05 -15.98 14.19
N THR A 218 38.82 -14.89 14.10
CA THR A 218 39.78 -14.47 15.13
C THR A 218 39.69 -12.98 15.48
N SER A 219 39.21 -12.13 14.57
CA SER A 219 39.13 -10.68 14.79
C SER A 219 37.89 -10.29 15.60
N ARG A 220 38.10 -9.92 16.87
CA ARG A 220 37.09 -9.23 17.70
C ARG A 220 37.05 -7.74 17.33
N HIS A 221 36.54 -7.42 16.13
CA HIS A 221 36.18 -6.04 15.83
C HIS A 221 34.90 -5.68 16.59
N THR A 222 35.03 -4.94 17.69
CA THR A 222 33.90 -4.45 18.47
C THR A 222 33.38 -3.16 17.85
N LEU A 223 32.25 -3.24 17.14
CA LEU A 223 31.49 -2.05 16.74
C LEU A 223 30.83 -1.43 17.99
N ALA A 224 30.92 -0.11 18.16
CA ALA A 224 30.21 0.61 19.22
C ALA A 224 28.70 0.36 19.15
N ALA A 225 27.96 0.36 20.27
CA ALA A 225 26.52 0.13 20.23
C ALA A 225 25.81 1.18 19.35
N PRO A 226 24.93 0.79 18.40
CA PRO A 226 24.28 1.75 17.53
C PRO A 226 23.07 2.37 18.24
N PRO A 227 22.72 3.62 17.90
CA PRO A 227 21.47 4.20 18.36
C PRO A 227 20.27 3.39 17.82
N GLN A 228 19.21 3.25 18.62
CA GLN A 228 18.03 2.48 18.24
C GLN A 228 16.91 3.38 17.74
N TYR A 229 16.25 2.98 16.66
CA TYR A 229 15.16 3.76 16.06
C TYR A 229 13.96 3.93 17.00
N ALA A 230 13.66 2.90 17.79
CA ALA A 230 12.61 2.97 18.81
C ALA A 230 12.83 4.08 19.86
N ASP A 231 14.09 4.47 20.13
CA ASP A 231 14.38 5.61 21.01
C ASP A 231 14.12 6.95 20.30
N HIS A 232 14.36 7.00 18.98
CA HIS A 232 14.05 8.17 18.17
C HIS A 232 12.54 8.40 18.07
N ALA A 233 11.76 7.35 17.80
CA ALA A 233 10.30 7.43 17.73
C ALA A 233 9.67 7.87 19.07
N ARG A 234 10.22 7.42 20.21
CA ARG A 234 9.81 7.89 21.55
C ARG A 234 10.08 9.39 21.74
N ARG A 235 11.31 9.84 21.48
CA ARG A 235 11.66 11.28 21.58
C ARG A 235 10.77 12.16 20.71
N GLU A 236 10.51 11.71 19.48
CA GLU A 236 9.62 12.43 18.56
C GLU A 236 8.20 12.60 19.10
N HIS A 237 7.72 11.63 19.87
CA HIS A 237 6.42 11.66 20.53
C HIS A 237 6.43 12.50 21.82
N ASP A 238 7.52 12.43 22.61
CA ASP A 238 7.67 13.15 23.87
C ASP A 238 7.92 14.66 23.68
N ASP A 239 8.59 15.06 22.59
CA ASP A 239 8.93 16.46 22.25
C ASP A 239 7.73 17.26 21.69
N LEU A 240 6.59 17.22 22.39
CA LEU A 240 5.35 17.93 22.06
C LEU A 240 5.40 19.48 22.17
N PRO A 241 6.12 20.11 23.13
CA PRO A 241 6.05 21.56 23.29
C PRO A 241 6.67 22.33 22.12
N GLY A 242 5.87 23.13 21.40
CA GLY A 242 6.33 24.00 20.31
C GLY A 242 6.24 23.40 18.90
N PHE A 243 6.06 22.08 18.78
CA PHE A 243 5.90 21.39 17.49
C PHE A 243 4.74 21.97 16.66
N GLU A 244 3.59 22.24 17.29
CA GLU A 244 2.43 22.85 16.62
C GLU A 244 2.76 24.24 16.06
N ALA A 245 3.45 25.07 16.84
CA ALA A 245 3.84 26.42 16.40
C ALA A 245 4.85 26.39 15.24
N GLU A 246 5.72 25.38 15.19
CA GLU A 246 6.64 25.16 14.07
C GLU A 246 5.93 24.62 12.83
N LEU A 247 5.01 23.67 13.00
CA LEU A 247 4.15 23.17 11.93
C LEU A 247 3.32 24.30 11.30
N ASN A 248 2.75 25.19 12.11
CA ASN A 248 2.04 26.37 11.61
C ASN A 248 2.96 27.27 10.80
N ARG A 249 4.14 27.62 11.33
CA ARG A 249 5.12 28.43 10.59
C ARG A 249 5.53 27.79 9.26
N CYS A 250 5.76 26.48 9.23
CA CYS A 250 6.05 25.75 7.98
C CYS A 250 4.90 25.82 6.98
N SER A 251 3.68 25.68 7.48
CA SER A 251 2.47 25.73 6.65
C SER A 251 2.27 27.13 6.08
N ASP A 252 2.49 28.18 6.89
CA ASP A 252 2.38 29.57 6.45
C ASP A 252 3.42 29.92 5.36
N LEU A 253 4.65 29.41 5.45
CA LEU A 253 5.68 29.61 4.42
C LEU A 253 5.27 29.07 3.03
N LEU A 254 4.44 28.03 3.03
CA LEU A 254 3.93 27.37 1.83
C LEU A 254 2.49 27.75 1.52
N ALA A 255 1.88 28.64 2.29
CA ALA A 255 0.55 29.16 2.00
C ALA A 255 0.58 29.82 0.60
N ASP A 256 -0.41 29.48 -0.23
CA ASP A 256 -0.56 29.93 -1.62
C ASP A 256 0.49 29.42 -2.63
N ALA A 257 1.40 28.54 -2.21
CA ALA A 257 2.33 27.92 -3.16
C ALA A 257 1.56 26.97 -4.10
N ALA A 258 1.79 27.10 -5.40
CA ALA A 258 1.19 26.22 -6.40
C ALA A 258 2.22 25.18 -6.88
N PRO A 259 1.81 23.93 -7.16
CA PRO A 259 2.70 23.01 -7.85
C PRO A 259 3.07 23.54 -9.23
N PRO A 260 4.33 23.34 -9.69
CA PRO A 260 4.77 23.83 -11.00
C PRO A 260 3.97 23.19 -12.13
N ARG A 261 3.56 24.01 -13.12
CA ARG A 261 2.75 23.56 -14.27
C ARG A 261 3.63 22.94 -15.35
N LEU A 262 3.83 21.62 -15.25
CA LEU A 262 4.62 20.86 -16.22
C LEU A 262 3.80 20.54 -17.48
N PRO A 263 4.41 20.58 -18.69
CA PRO A 263 3.74 20.18 -19.94
C PRO A 263 3.30 18.71 -19.89
N GLN A 264 2.05 18.42 -20.24
CA GLN A 264 1.52 17.05 -20.30
C GLN A 264 1.63 16.45 -21.71
N PRO A 265 1.73 15.11 -21.84
CA PRO A 265 1.71 14.44 -23.14
C PRO A 265 0.45 14.75 -23.95
N ALA A 266 0.60 14.94 -25.26
CA ALA A 266 -0.51 15.27 -26.17
C ALA A 266 -1.58 14.15 -26.28
N ALA A 267 -1.22 12.91 -25.93
CA ALA A 267 -2.12 11.76 -25.86
C ALA A 267 -1.99 11.07 -24.50
N ALA A 268 -3.12 10.81 -23.84
CA ALA A 268 -3.12 10.03 -22.61
C ALA A 268 -2.72 8.58 -22.92
N ALA A 269 -1.68 8.07 -22.26
CA ALA A 269 -1.41 6.64 -22.30
C ALA A 269 -2.61 5.88 -21.69
N PRO A 270 -2.97 4.70 -22.22
CA PRO A 270 -4.00 3.86 -21.60
C PRO A 270 -3.60 3.59 -20.13
N GLN A 271 -4.54 3.76 -19.19
CA GLN A 271 -4.34 3.63 -17.74
C GLN A 271 -3.81 2.26 -17.28
N THR A 272 -3.70 1.30 -18.20
CA THR A 272 -3.22 -0.08 -17.97
C THR A 272 -1.77 -0.31 -18.35
N ALA A 273 -1.07 0.67 -18.95
CA ALA A 273 0.34 0.51 -19.34
C ALA A 273 1.28 1.03 -18.24
N VAL A 274 1.94 0.13 -17.51
CA VAL A 274 3.04 0.49 -16.61
C VAL A 274 4.26 0.84 -17.47
N ARG A 275 4.55 2.14 -17.64
CA ARG A 275 5.84 2.62 -18.19
C ARG A 275 6.81 2.87 -17.03
N PRO A 276 8.03 2.29 -17.04
CA PRO A 276 9.04 2.57 -16.03
C PRO A 276 9.45 4.04 -16.05
N GLY A 277 9.99 4.55 -14.93
CA GLY A 277 10.60 5.88 -14.90
C GLY A 277 11.72 5.98 -15.94
N ALA A 278 11.74 7.08 -16.70
CA ALA A 278 12.74 7.30 -17.75
C ALA A 278 13.80 8.28 -17.27
N VAL A 279 15.03 8.12 -17.78
CA VAL A 279 16.18 8.97 -17.46
C VAL A 279 16.79 9.51 -18.74
N CYS A 280 16.91 10.83 -18.83
CA CYS A 280 17.68 11.50 -19.86
C CYS A 280 18.96 12.06 -19.22
N SER A 281 20.10 11.97 -19.90
CA SER A 281 21.37 12.50 -19.38
C SER A 281 22.18 13.19 -20.47
N VAL A 282 22.96 14.20 -20.06
CA VAL A 282 23.85 14.98 -20.90
C VAL A 282 25.22 15.04 -20.22
N PRO A 283 26.31 14.61 -20.90
CA PRO A 283 27.65 14.74 -20.35
C PRO A 283 28.07 16.19 -20.15
N LEU A 284 28.78 16.45 -19.06
CA LEU A 284 29.38 17.75 -18.76
C LEU A 284 30.88 17.71 -19.06
N ALA A 285 31.47 18.89 -19.32
CA ALA A 285 32.91 19.01 -19.40
C ALA A 285 33.56 18.71 -18.03
N PRO A 286 34.69 17.99 -17.96
CA PRO A 286 35.32 17.58 -16.70
C PRO A 286 35.61 18.72 -15.70
N ALA A 287 35.84 19.94 -16.20
CA ALA A 287 36.13 21.10 -15.37
C ALA A 287 34.88 21.75 -14.73
N VAL A 288 33.67 21.43 -15.20
CA VAL A 288 32.43 22.09 -14.75
C VAL A 288 32.15 21.87 -13.26
N PRO A 289 32.19 20.64 -12.71
CA PRO A 289 31.95 20.42 -11.29
C PRO A 289 32.92 21.18 -10.38
N ASP A 290 34.21 21.22 -10.74
CA ASP A 290 35.24 21.97 -9.99
C ASP A 290 34.96 23.48 -10.01
N ALA A 291 34.60 24.02 -11.17
CA ALA A 291 34.22 25.42 -11.32
C ALA A 291 32.96 25.78 -10.50
N LEU A 292 31.94 24.91 -10.50
CA LEU A 292 30.74 25.08 -9.70
C LEU A 292 31.03 25.00 -8.18
N ARG A 293 31.96 24.11 -7.75
CA ARG A 293 32.44 24.07 -6.36
C ARG A 293 33.18 25.36 -5.97
N ALA A 294 34.01 25.88 -6.87
CA ALA A 294 34.71 27.14 -6.66
C ALA A 294 33.74 28.33 -6.56
N LEU A 295 32.73 28.37 -7.43
CA LEU A 295 31.64 29.36 -7.37
C LEU A 295 30.90 29.28 -6.03
N GLY A 296 30.50 28.06 -5.62
CA GLY A 296 29.88 27.83 -4.33
C GLY A 296 30.73 28.37 -3.19
N ALA A 297 32.02 28.02 -3.14
CA ALA A 297 32.94 28.52 -2.12
C ALA A 297 33.05 30.06 -2.10
N GLN A 298 33.12 30.71 -3.27
CA GLN A 298 33.17 32.18 -3.39
C GLN A 298 31.88 32.87 -2.92
N ARG A 299 30.73 32.19 -3.03
CA ARG A 299 29.41 32.70 -2.67
C ARG A 299 28.85 32.09 -1.38
N GLN A 300 29.69 31.39 -0.61
CA GLN A 300 29.33 30.70 0.64
C GLN A 300 28.17 29.69 0.48
N ALA A 301 28.07 29.07 -0.69
CA ALA A 301 27.06 28.07 -1.05
C ALA A 301 27.70 26.70 -1.31
N THR A 302 26.92 25.63 -1.17
CA THR A 302 27.37 24.27 -1.49
C THR A 302 27.21 23.98 -2.99
N LEU A 303 27.89 22.96 -3.51
CA LEU A 303 27.65 22.46 -4.88
C LEU A 303 26.19 22.12 -5.10
N PHE A 304 25.54 21.56 -4.08
CA PHE A 304 24.10 21.29 -4.08
C PHE A 304 23.27 22.57 -4.25
N ALA A 305 23.54 23.63 -3.50
CA ALA A 305 22.82 24.90 -3.63
C ALA A 305 23.01 25.53 -5.03
N VAL A 306 24.22 25.45 -5.60
CA VAL A 306 24.50 25.89 -6.97
C VAL A 306 23.71 25.08 -8.00
N SER A 307 23.73 23.76 -7.87
CA SER A 307 22.97 22.83 -8.71
C SER A 307 21.45 23.08 -8.61
N LEU A 308 20.94 23.28 -7.39
CA LEU A 308 19.54 23.58 -7.11
C LEU A 308 19.11 24.93 -7.72
N ALA A 309 19.96 25.95 -7.65
CA ALA A 309 19.70 27.23 -8.30
C ALA A 309 19.61 27.10 -9.84
N ALA A 310 20.47 26.27 -10.44
CA ALA A 310 20.35 25.93 -11.86
C ALA A 310 19.06 25.16 -12.16
N ALA A 311 18.59 24.28 -11.26
CA ALA A 311 17.32 23.58 -11.41
C ALA A 311 16.11 24.53 -11.33
N PHE A 312 16.12 25.53 -10.44
CA PHE A 312 15.09 26.59 -10.41
C PHE A 312 15.09 27.41 -11.71
N ALA A 313 16.26 27.79 -12.22
CA ALA A 313 16.37 28.49 -13.50
C ALA A 313 15.85 27.64 -14.69
N ALA A 314 16.16 26.33 -14.70
CA ALA A 314 15.66 25.39 -15.71
C ALA A 314 14.13 25.24 -15.62
N LEU A 315 13.60 25.10 -14.40
CA LEU A 315 12.17 24.96 -14.18
C LEU A 315 11.40 26.23 -14.56
N HIS A 316 11.92 27.41 -14.24
CA HIS A 316 11.37 28.70 -14.69
C HIS A 316 11.26 28.79 -16.21
N ARG A 317 12.30 28.35 -16.93
CA ARG A 317 12.28 28.31 -18.40
C ARG A 317 11.25 27.33 -18.95
N LEU A 318 11.09 26.19 -18.27
CA LEU A 318 10.16 25.14 -18.66
C LEU A 318 8.70 25.56 -18.47
N THR A 319 8.37 26.22 -17.35
CA THR A 319 6.98 26.52 -16.97
C THR A 319 6.56 27.96 -17.23
N GLY A 320 7.52 28.89 -17.29
CA GLY A 320 7.27 30.33 -17.29
C GLY A 320 6.78 30.89 -15.95
N ASP A 321 6.78 30.08 -14.88
CA ASP A 321 6.34 30.49 -13.55
C ASP A 321 7.47 31.18 -12.77
N ASP A 322 7.13 32.23 -12.03
CA ASP A 322 8.08 32.96 -11.18
C ASP A 322 8.16 32.42 -9.75
N ASP A 323 7.05 31.97 -9.16
CA ASP A 323 7.02 31.38 -7.82
C ASP A 323 7.06 29.85 -7.92
N LEU A 324 8.20 29.27 -7.58
CA LEU A 324 8.50 27.87 -7.83
C LEU A 324 8.78 27.13 -6.53
N VAL A 325 8.34 25.87 -6.47
CA VAL A 325 8.65 24.93 -5.38
C VAL A 325 9.41 23.72 -5.95
N ILE A 326 10.60 23.48 -5.41
CA ILE A 326 11.37 22.26 -5.67
C ILE A 326 11.56 21.52 -4.34
N GLY A 327 11.22 20.23 -4.32
CA GLY A 327 11.49 19.36 -3.18
C GLY A 327 12.94 18.91 -3.16
N VAL A 328 13.56 18.95 -1.98
CA VAL A 328 14.92 18.43 -1.78
C VAL A 328 14.91 17.34 -0.72
N ALA A 329 15.83 16.39 -0.84
CA ALA A 329 15.97 15.33 0.16
C ALA A 329 16.43 15.93 1.50
N GLY A 330 15.62 15.71 2.54
CA GLY A 330 15.89 16.06 3.92
C GLY A 330 16.08 14.85 4.80
N THR A 331 16.49 15.09 6.05
CA THR A 331 16.63 14.03 7.05
C THR A 331 16.25 14.53 8.44
N HIS A 332 15.53 13.68 9.18
CA HIS A 332 15.27 13.85 10.61
C HIS A 332 16.51 13.54 11.47
N ARG A 333 17.59 12.99 10.88
CA ARG A 333 18.84 12.75 11.61
C ARG A 333 19.46 14.07 12.04
N SER A 334 19.53 14.29 13.34
CA SER A 334 20.11 15.48 13.95
C SER A 334 21.02 15.12 15.12
N GLY A 335 22.15 15.84 15.23
CA GLY A 335 23.11 15.66 16.31
C GLY A 335 23.91 14.35 16.25
N THR A 336 24.82 14.19 17.20
CA THR A 336 25.72 13.02 17.27
C THR A 336 25.01 11.75 17.76
N ALA A 337 23.88 11.90 18.45
CA ALA A 337 23.10 10.77 19.00
C ALA A 337 22.44 9.90 17.92
N MET A 338 22.24 10.43 16.71
CA MET A 338 21.66 9.69 15.57
C MET A 338 22.71 9.24 14.56
N ARG A 339 24.00 9.43 14.86
CA ARG A 339 25.09 8.97 13.98
C ARG A 339 25.12 7.44 13.97
N GLY A 340 25.01 6.85 12.77
CA GLY A 340 24.89 5.40 12.60
C GLY A 340 23.49 4.83 12.89
N LEU A 341 22.47 5.71 12.98
CA LEU A 341 21.08 5.27 13.11
C LEU A 341 20.57 4.69 11.79
N VAL A 342 20.19 3.42 11.84
CA VAL A 342 19.45 2.72 10.79
C VAL A 342 17.95 2.92 11.04
N GLY A 343 17.21 3.34 10.01
CA GLY A 343 15.76 3.58 10.10
C GLY A 343 15.23 4.61 9.10
N LEU A 344 13.91 4.77 9.07
CA LEU A 344 13.22 5.75 8.21
C LEU A 344 13.37 7.16 8.79
N CYS A 345 14.36 7.92 8.33
CA CYS A 345 14.53 9.32 8.72
C CYS A 345 14.49 10.26 7.52
N VAL A 346 14.24 9.78 6.30
CA VAL A 346 14.10 10.64 5.12
C VAL A 346 12.90 11.58 5.30
N ASN A 347 13.09 12.83 4.91
CA ASN A 347 12.04 13.83 4.81
C ASN A 347 12.14 14.50 3.44
N THR A 348 11.09 15.19 3.01
CA THR A 348 11.14 16.06 1.82
C THR A 348 11.09 17.50 2.30
N LEU A 349 12.07 18.32 1.96
CA LEU A 349 12.06 19.74 2.32
C LEU A 349 11.59 20.54 1.10
N PRO A 350 10.42 21.20 1.16
CA PRO A 350 9.97 22.08 0.09
C PRO A 350 10.78 23.37 0.14
N VAL A 351 11.51 23.66 -0.95
CA VAL A 351 12.20 24.94 -1.12
C VAL A 351 11.36 25.78 -2.07
N ARG A 352 10.81 26.88 -1.57
CA ARG A 352 10.02 27.85 -2.35
C ARG A 352 10.87 29.07 -2.67
N VAL A 353 10.96 29.43 -3.95
CA VAL A 353 11.78 30.55 -4.41
C VAL A 353 11.01 31.33 -5.47
N ASP A 354 10.95 32.65 -5.28
CA ASP A 354 10.54 33.60 -6.30
C ASP A 354 11.73 33.96 -7.19
N VAL A 355 11.62 33.67 -8.48
CA VAL A 355 12.63 33.94 -9.51
C VAL A 355 12.30 35.18 -10.36
N SER A 356 11.26 35.93 -10.00
CA SER A 356 10.84 37.14 -10.72
C SER A 356 11.94 38.21 -10.79
N GLY A 357 11.83 39.06 -11.82
CA GLY A 357 12.66 40.25 -12.00
C GLY A 357 13.99 40.03 -12.74
N ASP A 358 14.14 38.91 -13.46
CA ASP A 358 15.34 38.54 -14.23
C ASP A 358 16.65 38.67 -13.43
N PRO A 359 16.78 38.00 -12.27
CA PRO A 359 17.97 38.11 -11.43
C PRO A 359 19.22 37.59 -12.14
N SER A 360 20.40 38.06 -11.73
CA SER A 360 21.64 37.34 -12.06
C SER A 360 21.65 35.97 -11.39
N PHE A 361 22.41 35.02 -11.94
CA PHE A 361 22.52 33.70 -11.33
C PHE A 361 23.06 33.79 -9.89
N ALA A 362 24.02 34.68 -9.61
CA ALA A 362 24.50 34.94 -8.26
C ALA A 362 23.39 35.43 -7.31
N GLN A 363 22.45 36.27 -7.79
CA GLN A 363 21.30 36.70 -7.00
C GLN A 363 20.31 35.57 -6.76
N LEU A 364 20.04 34.74 -7.78
CA LEU A 364 19.20 33.55 -7.65
C LEU A 364 19.80 32.56 -6.64
N LEU A 365 21.11 32.28 -6.73
CA LEU A 365 21.81 31.41 -5.79
C LEU A 365 21.68 31.89 -4.35
N ARG A 366 21.71 33.20 -4.11
CA ARG A 366 21.47 33.77 -2.77
C ARG A 366 20.03 33.50 -2.31
N ARG A 367 19.01 33.79 -3.14
CA ARG A 367 17.59 33.51 -2.82
C ARG A 367 17.38 32.02 -2.49
N VAL A 368 17.97 31.14 -3.29
CA VAL A 368 17.91 29.68 -3.11
C VAL A 368 18.64 29.25 -1.83
N SER A 369 19.80 29.82 -1.53
CA SER A 369 20.55 29.51 -0.31
C SER A 369 19.80 29.95 0.95
N ASP A 370 19.18 31.13 0.92
CA ASP A 370 18.35 31.65 2.01
C ASP A 370 17.12 30.75 2.23
N ALA A 371 16.41 30.38 1.15
CA ALA A 371 15.25 29.50 1.22
C ALA A 371 15.60 28.07 1.67
N LEU A 372 16.73 27.53 1.20
CA LEU A 372 17.22 26.21 1.62
C LEU A 372 17.60 26.20 3.09
N LEU A 373 18.23 27.28 3.60
CA LEU A 373 18.56 27.41 5.01
C LEU A 373 17.31 27.48 5.88
N GLU A 374 16.30 28.25 5.46
CA GLU A 374 15.00 28.31 6.15
C GLU A 374 14.33 26.93 6.17
N ALA A 375 14.29 26.22 5.04
CA ALA A 375 13.74 24.87 4.97
C ALA A 375 14.49 23.88 5.90
N GLN A 376 15.81 24.04 6.07
CA GLN A 376 16.61 23.23 6.98
C GLN A 376 16.35 23.52 8.46
N HIS A 377 15.96 24.75 8.83
CA HIS A 377 15.55 25.07 10.20
C HIS A 377 14.31 24.29 10.64
N HIS A 378 13.46 23.94 9.68
CA HIS A 378 12.21 23.20 9.91
C HIS A 378 12.30 21.70 9.55
N ARG A 379 13.51 21.18 9.30
CA ARG A 379 13.72 19.81 8.80
C ARG A 379 13.13 18.69 9.66
N HIS A 380 12.88 18.96 10.93
CA HIS A 380 12.28 18.02 11.88
C HIS A 380 10.75 17.90 11.71
N ILE A 381 10.11 18.86 11.04
CA ILE A 381 8.69 18.80 10.71
C ILE A 381 8.49 17.87 9.50
N PRO A 382 7.74 16.76 9.65
CA PRO A 382 7.43 15.89 8.52
C PRO A 382 6.59 16.63 7.48
N PHE A 383 7.04 16.65 6.23
CA PHE A 383 6.34 17.37 5.16
C PHE A 383 4.90 16.91 4.96
N ASP A 384 4.63 15.65 5.22
CA ASP A 384 3.28 15.08 5.12
C ASP A 384 2.27 15.74 6.06
N LEU A 385 2.71 16.21 7.23
CA LEU A 385 1.85 16.95 8.16
C LEU A 385 1.62 18.38 7.67
N VAL A 386 2.60 18.97 6.99
CA VAL A 386 2.45 20.27 6.32
C VAL A 386 1.40 20.16 5.22
N LEU A 387 1.46 19.09 4.40
CA LEU A 387 0.44 18.81 3.38
C LEU A 387 -0.95 18.59 3.99
N GLU A 388 -1.04 17.87 5.12
CA GLU A 388 -2.29 17.68 5.85
C GLU A 388 -2.89 18.99 6.35
N ARG A 389 -2.04 19.88 6.89
CA ARG A 389 -2.44 21.21 7.38
C ARG A 389 -2.89 22.13 6.25
N LEU A 390 -2.18 22.12 5.12
CA LEU A 390 -2.50 22.94 3.95
C LEU A 390 -3.76 22.47 3.20
N GLY A 391 -4.13 21.20 3.31
CA GLY A 391 -5.34 20.65 2.67
C GLY A 391 -5.34 20.87 1.16
N ALA A 392 -6.32 21.63 0.66
CA ALA A 392 -6.42 22.04 -0.76
C ALA A 392 -5.21 22.78 -1.26
N GLY A 393 -4.68 23.70 -0.45
CA GLY A 393 -3.62 24.63 -0.86
C GLY A 393 -2.32 23.93 -1.22
N ALA A 394 -2.17 22.68 -0.77
CA ALA A 394 -1.05 21.81 -1.11
C ALA A 394 -1.24 21.03 -2.43
N ARG A 395 -2.29 21.32 -3.22
CA ARG A 395 -2.56 20.64 -4.49
C ARG A 395 -2.90 21.62 -5.62
N GLY A 396 -2.50 21.25 -6.83
CA GLY A 396 -2.85 21.98 -8.05
C GLY A 396 -4.30 21.72 -8.47
N ALA A 397 -4.80 22.48 -9.45
CA ALA A 397 -6.13 22.26 -10.03
C ALA A 397 -6.29 20.87 -10.66
N ASP A 398 -5.19 20.24 -11.08
CA ASP A 398 -5.11 18.85 -11.55
C ASP A 398 -4.93 17.83 -10.40
N GLY A 399 -4.98 18.26 -9.13
CA GLY A 399 -4.91 17.48 -7.88
C GLY A 399 -3.54 16.91 -7.56
N THR A 400 -2.52 17.32 -8.32
CA THR A 400 -1.13 16.92 -8.09
C THR A 400 -0.58 17.56 -6.82
N ALA A 401 0.31 16.85 -6.12
CA ALA A 401 0.89 17.31 -4.86
C ALA A 401 1.82 18.51 -5.06
N LEU A 402 1.95 19.37 -4.04
CA LEU A 402 2.77 20.58 -4.04
C LEU A 402 4.20 20.37 -4.57
N VAL A 403 4.84 19.28 -4.16
CA VAL A 403 6.17 18.89 -4.67
C VAL A 403 5.99 17.91 -5.83
N ARG A 404 6.16 18.41 -7.06
CA ARG A 404 6.21 17.61 -8.30
C ARG A 404 7.61 17.45 -8.86
N VAL A 405 8.47 18.43 -8.56
CA VAL A 405 9.84 18.53 -9.06
C VAL A 405 10.78 18.37 -7.89
N THR A 406 11.82 17.55 -8.06
CA THR A 406 12.91 17.44 -7.09
C THR A 406 14.25 17.76 -7.72
N SER A 407 15.25 17.99 -6.87
CA SER A 407 16.64 18.18 -7.30
C SER A 407 17.60 17.47 -6.36
N ASP A 408 18.63 16.85 -6.92
CA ASP A 408 19.69 16.19 -6.15
C ASP A 408 21.09 16.36 -6.78
N VAL A 409 22.14 16.22 -5.96
CA VAL A 409 23.51 15.99 -6.41
C VAL A 409 23.87 14.55 -6.04
N LEU A 410 23.92 13.70 -7.05
CA LEU A 410 24.11 12.27 -6.92
C LEU A 410 25.59 11.96 -6.65
N GLY A 411 25.84 11.31 -5.51
CA GLY A 411 27.15 10.75 -5.19
C GLY A 411 27.41 9.43 -5.93
N GLU A 412 28.56 8.81 -5.64
CA GLU A 412 28.79 7.44 -6.05
C GLU A 412 27.75 6.52 -5.39
N PRO A 413 27.17 5.57 -6.13
CA PRO A 413 26.24 4.62 -5.55
C PRO A 413 26.96 3.82 -4.46
N THR A 414 26.28 3.62 -3.34
CA THR A 414 26.79 2.72 -2.29
C THR A 414 26.96 1.33 -2.90
N VAL A 415 28.06 0.65 -2.56
CA VAL A 415 28.31 -0.75 -2.92
C VAL A 415 28.84 -1.50 -1.70
N LEU A 416 28.52 -2.79 -1.62
CA LEU A 416 29.04 -3.64 -0.55
C LEU A 416 30.48 -4.08 -0.87
N ARG A 417 31.45 -3.47 -0.19
CA ARG A 417 32.88 -3.77 -0.38
C ARG A 417 33.33 -4.86 0.59
N LEU A 418 33.44 -6.10 0.11
CA LEU A 418 33.91 -7.24 0.91
C LEU A 418 35.44 -7.44 0.79
N PRO A 419 36.14 -7.88 1.85
CA PRO A 419 37.59 -8.09 1.83
C PRO A 419 38.01 -9.07 0.74
N GLY A 420 39.06 -8.72 0.00
CA GLY A 420 39.59 -9.55 -1.09
C GLY A 420 38.74 -9.57 -2.36
N THR A 421 37.69 -8.76 -2.46
CA THR A 421 36.79 -8.71 -3.62
C THR A 421 36.76 -7.33 -4.28
N SER A 422 36.44 -7.30 -5.57
CA SER A 422 35.99 -6.09 -6.26
C SER A 422 34.47 -5.96 -6.15
N ALA A 423 33.97 -4.73 -6.06
CA ALA A 423 32.56 -4.42 -5.89
C ALA A 423 32.12 -3.43 -6.97
N GLU A 424 31.05 -3.78 -7.68
CA GLU A 424 30.45 -3.01 -8.77
C GLU A 424 28.95 -2.83 -8.48
N TYR A 425 28.46 -1.60 -8.66
CA TYR A 425 27.04 -1.31 -8.48
C TYR A 425 26.22 -1.99 -9.58
N VAL A 426 25.04 -2.51 -9.21
CA VAL A 426 24.11 -3.11 -10.17
C VAL A 426 22.79 -2.35 -10.09
N ASP A 427 22.39 -1.75 -11.21
CA ASP A 427 21.08 -1.15 -11.35
C ASP A 427 19.98 -2.22 -11.22
N VAL A 428 19.06 -2.02 -10.28
CA VAL A 428 17.87 -2.84 -10.14
C VAL A 428 16.70 -2.10 -10.78
N PRO A 429 16.03 -2.66 -11.80
CA PRO A 429 14.88 -2.01 -12.42
C PRO A 429 13.80 -1.70 -11.38
N SER A 430 13.34 -0.44 -11.33
CA SER A 430 12.23 0.02 -10.50
C SER A 430 11.01 0.33 -11.39
N ASP A 431 9.82 -0.07 -10.96
CA ASP A 431 8.60 -0.02 -11.78
C ASP A 431 7.96 1.39 -11.94
N GLY A 432 8.63 2.46 -11.49
CA GLY A 432 8.15 3.84 -11.71
C GLY A 432 9.06 4.96 -11.18
N ALA A 433 8.86 6.17 -11.69
CA ALA A 433 9.45 7.40 -11.15
C ALA A 433 8.64 7.91 -9.95
N LYS A 434 9.32 8.31 -8.87
CA LYS A 434 8.67 8.77 -7.61
C LYS A 434 8.09 10.18 -7.70
N PHE A 435 8.58 10.99 -8.62
CA PHE A 435 8.17 12.36 -8.87
C PHE A 435 7.99 12.57 -10.38
N THR A 436 7.23 13.60 -10.77
CA THR A 436 7.01 13.90 -12.20
C THR A 436 8.32 14.23 -12.91
N LEU A 437 9.21 14.98 -12.25
CA LEU A 437 10.49 15.43 -12.79
C LEU A 437 11.52 15.53 -11.65
N SER A 438 12.74 15.08 -11.88
CA SER A 438 13.85 15.17 -10.91
C SER A 438 15.13 15.59 -11.63
N TYR A 439 15.67 16.76 -11.28
CA TYR A 439 16.98 17.21 -11.76
C TYR A 439 18.11 16.57 -10.95
N GLY A 440 19.14 16.10 -11.63
CA GLY A 440 20.29 15.45 -11.00
C GLY A 440 21.62 15.92 -11.57
N LEU A 441 22.57 16.25 -10.70
CA LEU A 441 23.97 16.44 -11.08
C LEU A 441 24.80 15.27 -10.56
N VAL A 442 25.52 14.59 -11.45
CA VAL A 442 26.56 13.62 -11.13
C VAL A 442 27.91 14.34 -11.28
N PRO A 443 28.62 14.69 -10.20
CA PRO A 443 29.86 15.48 -10.28
C PRO A 443 31.04 14.74 -10.93
N GLY A 444 30.90 13.45 -11.24
CA GLY A 444 31.99 12.58 -11.68
C GLY A 444 32.91 12.14 -10.52
N GLY A 445 33.59 11.02 -10.73
CA GLY A 445 34.63 10.47 -9.84
C GLY A 445 35.92 10.23 -10.62
N ASP A 446 36.95 9.65 -9.99
CA ASP A 446 38.28 9.46 -10.60
C ASP A 446 38.27 8.71 -11.95
N ALA A 447 37.20 7.95 -12.25
CA ALA A 447 37.03 7.18 -13.49
C ALA A 447 35.74 7.47 -14.27
N ALA A 448 34.86 8.38 -13.80
CA ALA A 448 33.53 8.60 -14.39
C ALA A 448 33.33 10.07 -14.80
N GLN A 449 32.90 10.28 -16.06
CA GLN A 449 32.61 11.62 -16.57
C GLN A 449 31.44 12.26 -15.81
N PRO A 450 31.49 13.56 -15.48
CA PRO A 450 30.35 14.26 -14.90
C PRO A 450 29.16 14.33 -15.85
N LEU A 451 27.94 14.23 -15.31
CA LEU A 451 26.69 14.21 -16.07
C LEU A 451 25.66 15.11 -15.42
N ALA A 452 24.87 15.82 -16.23
CA ALA A 452 23.57 16.33 -15.83
C ALA A 452 22.51 15.31 -16.25
N LEU A 453 21.48 15.09 -15.42
CA LEU A 453 20.40 14.18 -15.74
C LEU A 453 19.04 14.70 -15.29
N VAL A 454 18.01 14.16 -15.93
CA VAL A 454 16.61 14.33 -15.58
C VAL A 454 15.99 12.95 -15.48
N GLN A 455 15.36 12.65 -14.35
CA GLN A 455 14.47 11.50 -14.20
C GLN A 455 13.02 11.96 -14.25
N TYR A 456 12.14 11.24 -14.91
CA TYR A 456 10.74 11.66 -15.06
C TYR A 456 9.77 10.49 -15.14
N ASP A 457 8.52 10.78 -14.79
CA ASP A 457 7.39 9.88 -15.01
C ASP A 457 6.91 10.03 -16.46
N ALA A 458 7.16 9.02 -17.28
CA ALA A 458 6.81 8.99 -18.70
C ALA A 458 5.29 8.89 -18.97
N ASN A 459 4.46 8.79 -17.93
CA ASN A 459 3.00 8.96 -18.01
C ASN A 459 2.57 10.42 -17.76
N ALA A 460 3.39 11.19 -17.05
CA ALA A 460 3.06 12.54 -16.60
C ALA A 460 3.82 13.65 -17.35
N LEU A 461 4.94 13.33 -18.00
CA LEU A 461 5.77 14.25 -18.77
C LEU A 461 6.15 13.62 -20.12
N ASP A 462 6.18 14.44 -21.17
CA ASP A 462 6.55 14.02 -22.53
C ASP A 462 8.08 13.82 -22.67
N ASP A 463 8.48 12.77 -23.37
CA ASP A 463 9.89 12.41 -23.57
C ASP A 463 10.70 13.56 -24.21
N THR A 464 10.11 14.31 -25.17
CA THR A 464 10.78 15.45 -25.81
C THR A 464 10.96 16.63 -24.86
N VAL A 465 10.02 16.80 -23.92
CA VAL A 465 10.09 17.83 -22.88
C VAL A 465 11.18 17.49 -21.87
N ALA A 466 11.30 16.21 -21.48
CA ALA A 466 12.37 15.76 -20.61
C ALA A 466 13.77 15.91 -21.26
N GLU A 467 13.89 15.59 -22.55
CA GLU A 467 15.11 15.80 -23.33
C GLU A 467 15.49 17.28 -23.46
N ALA A 468 14.51 18.17 -23.60
CA ALA A 468 14.75 19.62 -23.57
C ALA A 468 15.19 20.06 -22.17
N ALA A 469 14.50 19.62 -21.12
CA ALA A 469 14.80 19.97 -19.73
C ALA A 469 16.22 19.58 -19.30
N VAL A 470 16.70 18.37 -19.67
CA VAL A 470 18.08 17.96 -19.32
C VAL A 470 19.13 18.76 -20.09
N ARG A 471 18.87 19.11 -21.35
CA ARG A 471 19.79 19.94 -22.15
C ARG A 471 19.87 21.36 -21.61
N ASP A 472 18.74 21.94 -21.24
CA ASP A 472 18.67 23.26 -20.64
C ASP A 472 19.41 23.31 -19.31
N TYR A 473 19.16 22.31 -18.46
CA TYR A 473 19.85 22.18 -17.18
C TYR A 473 21.37 22.02 -17.38
N ALA A 474 21.82 21.19 -18.32
CA ALA A 474 23.24 21.04 -18.65
C ALA A 474 23.86 22.33 -19.20
N ALA A 475 23.16 23.05 -20.07
CA ALA A 475 23.61 24.32 -20.63
C ALA A 475 23.74 25.41 -19.55
N LEU A 476 22.78 25.46 -18.62
CA LEU A 476 22.82 26.35 -17.46
C LEU A 476 24.04 26.06 -16.59
N LEU A 477 24.31 24.79 -16.25
CA LEU A 477 25.48 24.40 -15.47
C LEU A 477 26.81 24.82 -16.14
N HIS A 478 26.93 24.67 -17.47
CA HIS A 478 28.11 25.13 -18.20
C HIS A 478 28.24 26.66 -18.20
N ALA A 479 27.14 27.37 -18.48
CA ALA A 479 27.15 28.83 -18.56
C ALA A 479 27.48 29.47 -17.21
N VAL A 480 26.91 28.96 -16.13
CA VAL A 480 27.16 29.43 -14.76
C VAL A 480 28.58 29.12 -14.29
N ALA A 481 29.14 27.99 -14.71
CA ALA A 481 30.54 27.65 -14.44
C ALA A 481 31.51 28.64 -15.12
N ALA A 482 31.10 29.24 -16.25
CA ALA A 482 31.90 30.21 -16.98
C ALA A 482 31.68 31.66 -16.50
N ASP A 483 30.42 32.07 -16.30
CA ASP A 483 30.05 33.42 -15.86
C ASP A 483 28.80 33.40 -14.96
N PRO A 484 28.97 33.52 -13.63
CA PRO A 484 27.87 33.50 -12.66
C PRO A 484 27.09 34.82 -12.56
N GLU A 485 27.54 35.90 -13.24
CA GLU A 485 26.88 37.21 -13.21
C GLU A 485 25.88 37.39 -14.36
N LEU A 486 25.72 36.37 -15.22
CA LEU A 486 24.70 36.36 -16.26
C LEU A 486 23.29 36.43 -15.67
N ALA A 487 22.47 37.33 -16.23
CA ALA A 487 21.03 37.36 -16.00
C ALA A 487 20.36 36.10 -16.57
N LEU A 488 19.26 35.66 -15.96
CA LEU A 488 18.54 34.45 -16.41
C LEU A 488 18.12 34.52 -17.88
N SER A 489 17.73 35.70 -18.36
CA SER A 489 17.38 35.99 -19.75
C SER A 489 18.55 35.87 -20.73
N LYS A 490 19.79 36.01 -20.25
CA LYS A 490 21.02 35.99 -21.06
C LYS A 490 21.74 34.65 -21.05
N LEU A 491 21.30 33.72 -20.21
CA LEU A 491 21.83 32.35 -20.20
C LEU A 491 21.43 31.64 -21.52
N PRO A 492 22.30 30.80 -22.10
CA PRO A 492 22.09 30.22 -23.43
C PRO A 492 20.78 29.43 -23.53
N LEU A 493 20.08 29.56 -24.66
CA LEU A 493 18.91 28.75 -25.03
C LEU A 493 19.37 27.41 -25.63
N PRO A 494 18.54 26.34 -25.57
CA PRO A 494 18.90 25.06 -26.17
C PRO A 494 19.16 25.22 -27.68
N GLY A 495 20.26 24.67 -28.16
CA GLY A 495 20.52 24.58 -29.59
C GLY A 495 19.44 23.74 -30.31
N PRO A 496 19.05 24.09 -31.55
CA PRO A 496 17.97 23.41 -32.27
C PRO A 496 18.28 21.93 -32.52
N ASN A 497 17.24 21.09 -32.48
CA ASN A 497 17.26 19.75 -33.06
C ASN A 497 17.32 19.88 -34.58
N ASP A 498 18.33 19.28 -35.22
CA ASP A 498 18.30 18.97 -36.65
C ASP A 498 17.22 17.89 -36.90
N SER A 499 15.98 18.33 -37.10
CA SER A 499 14.95 17.60 -37.84
C SER A 499 13.89 18.59 -38.31
N SER A 500 14.11 19.11 -39.52
CA SER A 500 13.22 20.01 -40.23
C SER A 500 11.89 19.34 -40.59
N GLY A 501 10.79 19.90 -40.10
CA GLY A 501 9.45 19.77 -40.67
C GLY A 501 8.76 21.15 -40.63
N PRO A 502 8.17 21.64 -41.73
CA PRO A 502 7.74 23.04 -41.81
C PRO A 502 6.49 23.27 -40.95
N ARG A 503 6.57 24.26 -40.05
CA ARG A 503 5.38 24.87 -39.43
C ARG A 503 4.81 25.87 -40.41
N ASP A 504 3.68 25.53 -41.00
CA ASP A 504 2.86 26.46 -41.76
C ASP A 504 2.26 27.49 -40.82
N THR A 505 2.58 28.76 -41.08
CA THR A 505 1.93 29.93 -40.53
C THR A 505 0.72 30.28 -41.40
N ALA A 506 -0.49 30.17 -40.87
CA ALA A 506 -1.64 30.94 -41.34
C ALA A 506 -2.81 30.85 -40.33
N ASP A 507 -3.07 31.93 -39.61
CA ASP A 507 -4.45 32.32 -39.30
C ASP A 507 -4.97 33.13 -40.50
N PRO A 508 -6.23 32.92 -40.91
CA PRO A 508 -7.17 34.02 -40.74
C PRO A 508 -8.60 33.60 -40.36
N GLU A 509 -9.18 34.37 -39.44
CA GLU A 509 -10.60 34.70 -39.28
C GLU A 509 -11.64 33.56 -39.36
N GLY A 510 -11.96 32.99 -38.19
CA GLY A 510 -13.21 32.27 -37.96
C GLY A 510 -13.34 31.78 -36.52
N ASP A 511 -14.15 32.48 -35.70
CA ASP A 511 -14.62 32.09 -34.34
C ASP A 511 -13.76 31.03 -33.62
N GLY A 512 -12.57 31.45 -33.20
CA GLY A 512 -11.52 30.57 -32.68
C GLY A 512 -11.50 30.48 -31.16
N HIS A 513 -12.63 30.15 -30.51
CA HIS A 513 -12.58 29.85 -29.08
C HIS A 513 -11.63 28.64 -28.87
N PRO A 514 -10.66 28.67 -27.92
CA PRO A 514 -9.68 27.60 -27.73
C PRO A 514 -10.31 26.21 -27.57
N ALA A 515 -11.48 26.16 -26.90
CA ALA A 515 -12.28 24.94 -26.79
C ALA A 515 -12.85 24.42 -28.11
N ALA A 516 -13.24 25.27 -29.05
CA ALA A 516 -13.69 24.81 -30.37
C ALA A 516 -12.53 24.16 -31.13
N GLN A 517 -11.33 24.73 -31.03
CA GLN A 517 -10.13 24.18 -31.68
C GLN A 517 -9.68 22.86 -31.04
N ALA A 518 -9.65 22.79 -29.71
CA ALA A 518 -9.30 21.57 -28.99
C ALA A 518 -10.31 20.43 -29.23
N LEU A 519 -11.61 20.74 -29.35
CA LEU A 519 -12.61 19.74 -29.72
C LEU A 519 -12.41 19.24 -31.16
N ARG A 520 -12.18 20.14 -32.14
CA ARG A 520 -11.93 19.73 -33.53
C ARG A 520 -10.63 18.93 -33.72
N ALA A 521 -9.67 19.09 -32.83
CA ALA A 521 -8.44 18.29 -32.81
C ALA A 521 -8.67 16.85 -32.31
N HIS A 522 -9.79 16.55 -31.66
CA HIS A 522 -10.10 15.20 -31.21
C HIS A 522 -10.48 14.30 -32.41
N PRO A 523 -9.87 13.11 -32.57
CA PRO A 523 -10.03 12.28 -33.78
C PRO A 523 -11.48 11.84 -34.05
N SER A 524 -12.29 11.68 -33.00
CA SER A 524 -13.71 11.30 -33.12
C SER A 524 -14.66 12.48 -33.35
N VAL A 525 -14.19 13.73 -33.37
CA VAL A 525 -15.00 14.93 -33.58
C VAL A 525 -14.89 15.37 -35.05
N ALA A 526 -16.04 15.57 -35.69
CA ALA A 526 -16.18 16.02 -37.06
C ALA A 526 -16.19 17.55 -37.15
N ASP A 527 -16.93 18.21 -36.27
CA ASP A 527 -17.06 19.67 -36.20
C ASP A 527 -17.37 20.08 -34.75
N ALA A 528 -17.07 21.32 -34.39
CA ALA A 528 -17.40 21.87 -33.08
C ALA A 528 -17.64 23.38 -33.14
N ALA A 529 -18.42 23.91 -32.22
CA ALA A 529 -18.63 25.35 -32.07
C ALA A 529 -18.78 25.70 -30.58
N VAL A 530 -18.38 26.92 -30.21
CA VAL A 530 -18.58 27.46 -28.86
C VAL A 530 -19.39 28.73 -28.97
N VAL A 531 -20.40 28.84 -28.11
CA VAL A 531 -21.26 30.02 -28.02
C VAL A 531 -21.07 30.64 -26.64
N GLN A 532 -20.83 31.95 -26.61
CA GLN A 532 -20.79 32.73 -25.39
C GLN A 532 -22.17 33.35 -25.14
N PRO A 533 -22.90 32.94 -24.08
CA PRO A 533 -24.17 33.59 -23.70
C PRO A 533 -23.95 35.01 -23.16
N GLU A 534 -24.92 35.91 -23.33
CA GLU A 534 -24.86 37.30 -22.79
C GLU A 534 -24.74 37.33 -21.25
N GLN A 535 -25.24 36.29 -20.56
CA GLN A 535 -24.99 36.04 -19.13
C GLN A 535 -24.78 34.54 -18.92
N GLY A 536 -23.55 34.15 -18.57
CA GLY A 536 -23.19 32.77 -18.24
C GLY A 536 -21.86 32.31 -18.86
N PRO A 537 -21.33 31.17 -18.40
CA PRO A 537 -20.10 30.58 -18.94
C PRO A 537 -20.29 30.07 -20.39
N PRO A 538 -19.20 29.96 -21.19
CA PRO A 538 -19.27 29.48 -22.56
C PRO A 538 -19.91 28.08 -22.65
N VAL A 539 -20.64 27.81 -23.73
CA VAL A 539 -21.25 26.49 -24.00
C VAL A 539 -20.72 25.96 -25.32
N ALA A 540 -20.30 24.69 -25.35
CA ALA A 540 -19.75 24.05 -26.52
C ALA A 540 -20.73 23.04 -27.14
N TYR A 541 -20.65 22.90 -28.45
CA TYR A 541 -21.37 21.92 -29.25
C TYR A 541 -20.37 21.14 -30.10
N ALA A 542 -20.49 19.82 -30.15
CA ALA A 542 -19.61 18.95 -30.93
C ALA A 542 -20.44 18.00 -31.81
N VAL A 543 -19.99 17.74 -33.03
CA VAL A 543 -20.55 16.73 -33.93
C VAL A 543 -19.53 15.61 -34.03
N LEU A 544 -19.96 14.38 -33.79
CA LEU A 544 -19.07 13.21 -33.83
C LEU A 544 -18.98 12.65 -35.25
N ARG A 545 -17.85 12.01 -35.58
CA ARG A 545 -17.67 11.29 -36.85
C ARG A 545 -18.41 9.96 -36.87
N ASP A 546 -18.50 9.30 -35.71
CA ASP A 546 -19.16 8.02 -35.51
C ASP A 546 -20.14 8.09 -34.34
N SER A 547 -21.25 7.33 -34.42
CA SER A 547 -22.29 7.25 -33.39
C SER A 547 -21.84 6.57 -32.08
N LEU A 548 -20.65 5.96 -32.07
CA LEU A 548 -19.99 5.36 -30.90
C LEU A 548 -18.87 6.25 -30.32
N GLY A 549 -18.81 7.53 -30.69
CA GLY A 549 -17.77 8.46 -30.23
C GLY A 549 -17.94 8.95 -28.78
N PRO A 550 -17.00 9.78 -28.29
CA PRO A 550 -16.96 10.25 -26.90
C PRO A 550 -18.18 11.11 -26.53
N SER A 551 -18.68 10.92 -25.32
CA SER A 551 -19.75 11.71 -24.73
C SER A 551 -19.32 13.17 -24.50
N GLY A 552 -20.31 14.07 -24.37
CA GLY A 552 -20.06 15.46 -24.03
C GLY A 552 -19.30 15.65 -22.71
N HIS A 553 -19.48 14.76 -21.74
CA HIS A 553 -18.73 14.80 -20.47
C HIS A 553 -17.25 14.44 -20.65
N GLU A 554 -16.95 13.43 -21.47
CA GLU A 554 -15.58 13.03 -21.78
C GLU A 554 -14.83 14.12 -22.55
N LEU A 555 -15.51 14.76 -23.51
CA LEU A 555 -14.99 15.91 -24.26
C LEU A 555 -14.76 17.12 -23.34
N LEU A 556 -15.68 17.40 -22.42
CA LEU A 556 -15.51 18.47 -21.44
C LEU A 556 -14.35 18.19 -20.47
N GLY A 557 -14.19 16.93 -20.05
CA GLY A 557 -13.06 16.47 -19.26
C GLY A 557 -11.73 16.68 -19.99
N LEU A 558 -11.69 16.46 -21.31
CA LEU A 558 -10.52 16.74 -22.15
C LEU A 558 -10.20 18.24 -22.22
N LEU A 559 -11.21 19.09 -22.34
CA LEU A 559 -11.03 20.55 -22.34
C LEU A 559 -10.50 21.07 -21.01
N ARG A 560 -10.98 20.53 -19.88
CA ARG A 560 -10.48 20.89 -18.53
C ARG A 560 -9.01 20.54 -18.31
N ARG A 561 -8.50 19.51 -19.01
CA ARG A 561 -7.09 19.11 -18.95
C ARG A 561 -6.17 19.95 -19.85
N SER A 562 -6.74 20.61 -20.86
CA SER A 562 -5.97 21.28 -21.93
C SER A 562 -6.13 22.80 -21.98
N LEU A 563 -7.12 23.38 -21.28
CA LEU A 563 -7.43 24.82 -21.33
C LEU A 563 -7.46 25.46 -19.94
N ALA A 564 -7.23 26.78 -19.89
CA ALA A 564 -7.36 27.56 -18.67
C ALA A 564 -8.83 27.63 -18.20
N PRO A 565 -9.11 27.73 -16.88
CA PRO A 565 -10.49 27.61 -16.34
C PRO A 565 -11.52 28.57 -16.96
N LYS A 566 -11.09 29.76 -17.37
CA LYS A 566 -11.93 30.78 -18.03
C LYS A 566 -12.32 30.42 -19.47
N ASP A 567 -11.54 29.57 -20.12
CA ASP A 567 -11.68 29.13 -21.51
C ASP A 567 -12.30 27.73 -21.60
N VAL A 568 -12.72 27.16 -20.46
CA VAL A 568 -13.42 25.88 -20.40
C VAL A 568 -14.94 26.13 -20.47
N PRO A 569 -15.64 25.58 -21.47
CA PRO A 569 -17.09 25.64 -21.54
C PRO A 569 -17.74 24.98 -20.31
N ALA A 570 -18.88 25.48 -19.84
CA ALA A 570 -19.61 24.84 -18.75
C ALA A 570 -20.19 23.48 -19.14
N THR A 571 -20.54 23.29 -20.41
CA THR A 571 -21.04 22.03 -20.97
C THR A 571 -20.56 21.84 -22.41
N VAL A 572 -20.45 20.58 -22.85
CA VAL A 572 -20.28 20.19 -24.25
C VAL A 572 -21.48 19.33 -24.64
N THR A 573 -22.28 19.78 -25.61
CA THR A 573 -23.46 19.05 -26.11
C THR A 573 -23.15 18.40 -27.45
N VAL A 574 -23.36 17.08 -27.58
CA VAL A 574 -23.16 16.37 -28.83
C VAL A 574 -24.39 16.51 -29.72
N LEU A 575 -24.20 16.87 -30.99
CA LEU A 575 -25.25 17.04 -32.00
C LEU A 575 -25.00 16.14 -33.21
N ASP A 576 -26.08 15.75 -33.89
CA ASP A 576 -25.98 15.02 -35.17
C ASP A 576 -25.40 15.90 -36.29
N SER A 577 -25.65 17.22 -36.24
CA SER A 577 -25.04 18.21 -37.12
C SER A 577 -25.15 19.63 -36.52
N LEU A 578 -24.21 20.51 -36.85
CA LEU A 578 -24.33 21.94 -36.49
C LEU A 578 -25.38 22.61 -37.38
N PRO A 579 -26.41 23.28 -36.82
CA PRO A 579 -27.41 23.97 -37.62
C PRO A 579 -26.78 25.19 -38.29
N ARG A 580 -26.66 25.16 -39.61
CA ARG A 580 -26.16 26.29 -40.42
C ARG A 580 -27.33 27.01 -41.11
N SER A 581 -27.17 28.31 -41.33
CA SER A 581 -28.11 29.09 -42.15
C SER A 581 -27.89 28.81 -43.65
N ALA A 582 -28.85 29.15 -44.51
CA ALA A 582 -28.75 28.95 -45.97
C ALA A 582 -27.53 29.67 -46.61
N ALA A 583 -26.88 30.58 -45.89
CA ALA A 583 -25.71 31.33 -46.32
C ALA A 583 -24.37 30.79 -45.77
N GLY A 584 -24.35 29.68 -45.01
CA GLY A 584 -23.11 29.05 -44.50
C GLY A 584 -22.70 29.27 -43.03
N PRO A 585 -23.02 30.40 -42.34
CA PRO A 585 -22.65 30.58 -40.93
C PRO A 585 -23.59 29.82 -39.98
N LEU A 586 -23.08 29.55 -38.77
CA LEU A 586 -23.79 28.87 -37.67
C LEU A 586 -25.07 29.63 -37.32
N ASN A 587 -26.21 28.92 -37.28
CA ASN A 587 -27.48 29.50 -36.90
C ASN A 587 -27.70 29.33 -35.38
N HIS A 588 -27.26 30.32 -34.61
CA HIS A 588 -27.34 30.31 -33.15
C HIS A 588 -28.77 30.14 -32.59
N ALA A 589 -29.80 30.58 -33.33
CA ALA A 589 -31.21 30.47 -32.92
C ALA A 589 -31.76 29.02 -33.01
N ARG A 590 -31.03 28.10 -33.65
CA ARG A 590 -31.39 26.68 -33.81
C ARG A 590 -30.53 25.74 -32.96
N LEU A 591 -29.55 26.25 -32.23
CA LEU A 591 -28.79 25.45 -31.28
C LEU A 591 -29.67 25.13 -30.06
N PRO A 592 -29.62 23.91 -29.50
CA PRO A 592 -30.31 23.61 -28.26
C PRO A 592 -29.85 24.59 -27.17
N GLY A 593 -30.79 25.29 -26.54
CA GLY A 593 -30.46 26.21 -25.44
C GLY A 593 -29.77 25.48 -24.29
N PRO A 594 -29.06 26.18 -23.39
CA PRO A 594 -28.39 25.58 -22.25
C PRO A 594 -29.42 24.96 -21.31
N SER A 595 -29.76 23.70 -21.54
CA SER A 595 -30.30 22.86 -20.47
C SER A 595 -29.12 22.57 -19.56
N ALA A 596 -28.91 23.44 -18.56
CA ALA A 596 -28.15 23.04 -17.40
C ALA A 596 -28.78 21.72 -16.92
N PRO A 597 -28.06 20.58 -16.95
CA PRO A 597 -28.56 19.43 -16.21
C PRO A 597 -28.75 19.93 -14.78
N GLY A 598 -30.00 19.83 -14.28
CA GLY A 598 -30.32 20.29 -12.93
C GLY A 598 -29.32 19.69 -11.95
N ALA A 599 -29.00 20.43 -10.88
CA ALA A 599 -28.13 19.91 -9.82
C ALA A 599 -28.53 18.46 -9.49
N PRO A 600 -27.58 17.51 -9.38
CA PRO A 600 -27.92 16.13 -9.10
C PRO A 600 -28.84 16.10 -7.88
N SER A 601 -30.06 15.64 -8.10
CA SER A 601 -31.16 15.69 -7.14
C SER A 601 -31.59 14.26 -6.84
N GLY A 602 -31.61 13.90 -5.57
CA GLY A 602 -32.02 12.58 -5.13
C GLY A 602 -31.31 12.13 -3.85
N PRO A 603 -31.75 11.03 -3.24
CA PRO A 603 -31.25 10.58 -1.94
C PRO A 603 -29.72 10.38 -1.91
N ARG A 604 -29.14 9.95 -3.03
CA ARG A 604 -27.69 9.75 -3.18
C ARG A 604 -26.91 11.05 -3.23
N ALA A 605 -27.40 12.05 -3.98
CA ALA A 605 -26.76 13.35 -4.05
C ALA A 605 -26.77 14.06 -2.69
N GLU A 606 -27.87 13.91 -1.93
CA GLU A 606 -27.94 14.42 -0.55
C GLU A 606 -27.00 13.66 0.39
N ALA A 607 -26.97 12.31 0.33
CA ALA A 607 -26.05 11.52 1.14
C ALA A 607 -24.57 11.85 0.87
N VAL A 608 -24.21 12.12 -0.39
CA VAL A 608 -22.86 12.59 -0.77
C VAL A 608 -22.58 13.95 -0.15
N LYS A 609 -23.49 14.92 -0.27
CA LYS A 609 -23.34 16.26 0.33
C LYS A 609 -23.26 16.21 1.86
N GLU A 610 -24.11 15.42 2.51
CA GLU A 610 -24.12 15.23 3.97
C GLU A 610 -22.81 14.60 4.47
N THR A 611 -22.29 13.62 3.75
CA THR A 611 -21.03 12.97 4.16
C THR A 611 -19.82 13.87 3.92
N PHE A 612 -19.81 14.65 2.83
CA PHE A 612 -18.83 15.73 2.65
C PHE A 612 -18.88 16.72 3.82
N ALA A 613 -20.08 17.19 4.19
CA ALA A 613 -20.25 18.09 5.32
C ALA A 613 -19.77 17.48 6.65
N ALA A 614 -20.04 16.20 6.87
CA ALA A 614 -19.63 15.48 8.08
C ALA A 614 -18.11 15.20 8.17
N VAL A 615 -17.39 15.24 7.05
CA VAL A 615 -15.93 15.00 7.00
C VAL A 615 -15.14 16.30 6.91
N LEU A 616 -15.66 17.29 6.18
CA LEU A 616 -15.00 18.56 5.91
C LEU A 616 -15.42 19.66 6.90
N GLY A 617 -16.55 19.49 7.59
CA GLY A 617 -17.09 20.48 8.54
C GLY A 617 -17.82 21.65 7.87
N VAL A 618 -17.97 21.63 6.54
CA VAL A 618 -18.62 22.68 5.73
C VAL A 618 -19.58 22.05 4.73
N ALA A 619 -20.77 22.63 4.55
CA ALA A 619 -21.77 22.13 3.62
C ALA A 619 -21.35 22.45 2.17
N PRO A 620 -21.13 21.43 1.31
CA PRO A 620 -20.66 21.67 -0.06
C PRO A 620 -21.82 21.99 -1.02
N SER A 621 -21.56 22.87 -1.99
CA SER A 621 -22.34 22.95 -3.23
C SER A 621 -22.04 21.73 -4.11
N PRO A 622 -22.93 21.37 -5.08
CA PRO A 622 -22.73 20.20 -5.92
C PRO A 622 -21.41 20.18 -6.70
N ASP A 623 -20.86 21.34 -7.05
CA ASP A 623 -19.62 21.49 -7.81
C ASP A 623 -18.42 21.89 -6.95
N ASP A 624 -18.58 22.00 -5.62
CA ASP A 624 -17.49 22.39 -4.75
C ASP A 624 -16.46 21.25 -4.67
N ASP A 625 -15.20 21.60 -4.93
CA ASP A 625 -14.10 20.65 -4.93
C ASP A 625 -13.75 20.22 -3.49
N PHE A 626 -13.64 18.90 -3.29
CA PHE A 626 -13.37 18.21 -2.04
C PHE A 626 -12.11 18.75 -1.38
N PHE A 627 -11.08 19.02 -2.17
CA PHE A 627 -9.86 19.59 -1.64
C PHE A 627 -10.09 21.05 -1.31
N ALA A 628 -10.70 21.85 -2.20
CA ALA A 628 -10.98 23.27 -1.98
C ALA A 628 -11.74 23.55 -0.66
N LEU A 629 -12.54 22.59 -0.19
CA LEU A 629 -13.24 22.61 1.09
C LEU A 629 -12.41 22.11 2.29
N GLY A 630 -11.09 21.96 2.16
CA GLY A 630 -10.19 21.51 3.24
C GLY A 630 -10.04 19.98 3.35
N GLY A 631 -10.30 19.25 2.26
CA GLY A 631 -10.09 17.81 2.16
C GLY A 631 -8.63 17.44 1.90
N HIS A 632 -8.21 16.27 2.38
CA HIS A 632 -6.88 15.67 2.13
C HIS A 632 -7.01 14.15 2.07
N SER A 633 -5.93 13.43 1.77
CA SER A 633 -5.99 11.98 1.50
C SER A 633 -6.62 11.17 2.64
N LEU A 634 -6.38 11.54 3.90
CA LEU A 634 -7.01 10.89 5.05
C LEU A 634 -8.53 11.15 5.10
N LYS A 635 -8.95 12.40 4.93
CA LYS A 635 -10.38 12.74 4.81
C LYS A 635 -11.03 12.11 3.58
N ALA A 636 -10.30 11.92 2.48
CA ALA A 636 -10.81 11.26 1.28
C ALA A 636 -11.08 9.79 1.54
N VAL A 637 -10.21 9.12 2.29
CA VAL A 637 -10.41 7.75 2.76
C VAL A 637 -11.59 7.68 3.73
N GLN A 638 -11.69 8.59 4.69
CA GLN A 638 -12.84 8.66 5.62
C GLN A 638 -14.15 8.91 4.89
N LEU A 639 -14.15 9.81 3.90
CA LEU A 639 -15.30 10.12 3.06
C LEU A 639 -15.68 8.90 2.19
N ALA A 640 -14.71 8.26 1.55
CA ALA A 640 -14.94 7.05 0.76
C ALA A 640 -15.48 5.91 1.62
N GLU A 641 -14.94 5.70 2.82
CA GLU A 641 -15.37 4.65 3.73
C GLU A 641 -16.78 4.90 4.27
N ARG A 642 -17.09 6.14 4.65
CA ARG A 642 -18.44 6.53 5.09
C ARG A 642 -19.46 6.42 3.96
N LEU A 643 -19.12 6.89 2.75
CA LEU A 643 -20.00 6.75 1.59
C LEU A 643 -20.17 5.30 1.15
N ARG A 644 -19.10 4.49 1.20
CA ARG A 644 -19.16 3.05 0.97
C ARG A 644 -20.07 2.36 1.97
N THR A 645 -20.00 2.76 3.24
CA THR A 645 -20.84 2.22 4.32
C THR A 645 -22.30 2.64 4.15
N ASN A 646 -22.55 3.89 3.76
CA ASN A 646 -23.89 4.46 3.66
C ASN A 646 -24.61 4.10 2.35
N LEU A 647 -23.87 3.96 1.24
CA LEU A 647 -24.44 3.79 -0.10
C LEU A 647 -24.22 2.39 -0.69
N GLY A 648 -23.44 1.53 -0.03
CA GLY A 648 -23.25 0.12 -0.43
C GLY A 648 -22.49 -0.09 -1.74
N LEU A 649 -21.91 0.96 -2.32
CA LEU A 649 -21.15 0.92 -3.57
C LEU A 649 -19.64 0.96 -3.28
N PRO A 650 -18.80 0.22 -4.04
CA PRO A 650 -17.36 0.25 -3.86
C PRO A 650 -16.82 1.63 -4.20
N LEU A 651 -16.35 2.31 -3.16
CA LEU A 651 -15.69 3.61 -3.21
C LEU A 651 -14.35 3.47 -2.50
N THR A 652 -13.29 3.87 -3.18
CA THR A 652 -11.94 3.96 -2.64
C THR A 652 -11.60 5.41 -2.34
N GLY A 653 -10.59 5.63 -1.49
CA GLY A 653 -10.03 6.98 -1.33
C GLY A 653 -9.63 7.58 -2.68
N LEU A 654 -9.05 6.77 -3.58
CA LEU A 654 -8.66 7.19 -4.93
C LEU A 654 -9.85 7.71 -5.75
N ASP A 655 -11.02 7.08 -5.66
CA ASP A 655 -12.23 7.53 -6.37
C ASP A 655 -12.65 8.94 -5.92
N VAL A 656 -12.53 9.24 -4.63
CA VAL A 656 -12.80 10.58 -4.08
C VAL A 656 -11.75 11.59 -4.56
N LEU A 657 -10.47 11.20 -4.60
CA LEU A 657 -9.37 12.04 -5.09
C LEU A 657 -9.48 12.33 -6.61
N GLN A 658 -10.12 11.44 -7.36
CA GLN A 658 -10.32 11.56 -8.81
C GLN A 658 -11.61 12.31 -9.17
N ALA A 659 -12.73 11.99 -8.51
CA ALA A 659 -14.02 12.61 -8.80
C ALA A 659 -14.13 14.04 -8.21
N ARG A 660 -13.57 14.25 -7.02
CA ARG A 660 -13.39 15.54 -6.33
C ARG A 660 -14.62 16.36 -5.98
N THR A 661 -15.74 16.32 -6.69
CA THR A 661 -16.93 17.12 -6.35
C THR A 661 -18.08 16.22 -5.95
N PRO A 662 -19.04 16.69 -5.12
CA PRO A 662 -20.25 15.94 -4.83
C PRO A 662 -20.99 15.49 -6.09
N ARG A 663 -21.04 16.34 -7.13
CA ARG A 663 -21.65 16.02 -8.42
C ARG A 663 -20.90 14.92 -9.13
N ALA A 664 -19.59 15.05 -9.33
CA ALA A 664 -18.81 14.04 -10.03
C ALA A 664 -18.78 12.71 -9.27
N LEU A 665 -18.78 12.74 -7.93
CA LEU A 665 -18.85 11.54 -7.12
C LEU A 665 -20.24 10.88 -7.21
N THR A 666 -21.31 11.68 -7.23
CA THR A 666 -22.68 11.19 -7.48
C THR A 666 -22.80 10.59 -8.88
N THR A 667 -22.28 11.26 -9.91
CA THR A 667 -22.26 10.75 -11.29
C THR A 667 -21.44 9.47 -11.40
N LEU A 668 -20.27 9.38 -10.78
CA LEU A 668 -19.45 8.18 -10.75
C LEU A 668 -20.19 7.01 -10.08
N LEU A 669 -20.95 7.29 -9.02
CA LEU A 669 -21.79 6.29 -8.36
C LEU A 669 -22.97 5.87 -9.23
N ASP A 670 -23.64 6.82 -9.86
CA ASP A 670 -24.76 6.58 -10.78
C ASP A 670 -24.31 5.77 -12.00
N GLU A 671 -23.14 6.08 -12.57
CA GLU A 671 -22.56 5.34 -13.68
C GLU A 671 -22.09 3.94 -13.28
N ARG A 672 -21.53 3.78 -12.08
CA ARG A 672 -21.15 2.46 -11.56
C ARG A 672 -22.38 1.61 -11.29
N GLU A 673 -23.43 2.19 -10.75
CA GLU A 673 -24.72 1.52 -10.58
C GLU A 673 -25.38 1.24 -11.92
N ALA A 674 -25.32 2.16 -12.90
CA ALA A 674 -25.84 1.96 -14.24
C ALA A 674 -25.04 0.89 -14.98
N ARG A 675 -23.72 0.82 -14.80
CA ARG A 675 -22.87 -0.28 -15.32
C ARG A 675 -23.13 -1.59 -14.61
N GLN A 676 -23.33 -1.60 -13.30
CA GLN A 676 -23.76 -2.81 -12.57
C GLN A 676 -25.17 -3.23 -12.98
N SER A 677 -26.07 -2.29 -13.24
CA SER A 677 -27.45 -2.53 -13.67
C SER A 677 -27.50 -2.97 -15.13
N ALA A 678 -26.65 -2.41 -16.00
CA ALA A 678 -26.48 -2.80 -17.40
C ALA A 678 -25.74 -4.14 -17.51
N ALA A 679 -24.76 -4.41 -16.63
CA ALA A 679 -24.14 -5.72 -16.51
C ALA A 679 -25.15 -6.75 -15.97
N ARG A 680 -26.00 -6.39 -15.00
CA ARG A 680 -27.14 -7.20 -14.53
C ARG A 680 -28.26 -7.34 -15.59
N ALA A 681 -28.43 -6.37 -16.47
CA ALA A 681 -29.41 -6.41 -17.56
C ALA A 681 -28.89 -7.17 -18.79
N ALA A 682 -27.57 -7.15 -19.01
CA ALA A 682 -26.87 -7.94 -20.02
C ALA A 682 -26.61 -9.38 -19.53
N SER A 683 -26.53 -9.60 -18.20
CA SER A 683 -26.54 -10.94 -17.57
C SER A 683 -27.95 -11.46 -17.31
N ARG A 684 -29.00 -10.63 -17.49
CA ARG A 684 -30.39 -11.10 -17.50
C ARG A 684 -30.64 -11.90 -18.78
N PRO A 685 -30.94 -13.21 -18.68
CA PRO A 685 -31.76 -13.81 -19.72
C PRO A 685 -33.09 -13.03 -19.76
N ALA A 686 -33.73 -12.97 -20.93
CA ALA A 686 -35.06 -12.39 -21.11
C ALA A 686 -36.01 -12.77 -19.95
N PRO A 687 -36.98 -11.91 -19.56
CA PRO A 687 -37.87 -12.18 -18.42
C PRO A 687 -38.70 -13.43 -18.72
N ARG A 688 -38.17 -14.58 -18.36
CA ARG A 688 -38.98 -15.73 -18.02
C ARG A 688 -39.46 -15.42 -16.61
N SER A 689 -40.77 -15.40 -16.41
CA SER A 689 -41.32 -15.71 -15.10
C SER A 689 -40.58 -16.97 -14.63
N ARG A 690 -39.67 -16.83 -13.66
CA ARG A 690 -38.97 -17.98 -13.10
C ARG A 690 -40.01 -18.69 -12.26
N ASP A 691 -40.75 -19.61 -12.88
CA ASP A 691 -41.44 -20.67 -12.16
C ASP A 691 -40.35 -21.46 -11.43
N ILE A 692 -40.14 -21.10 -10.16
CA ILE A 692 -39.26 -21.82 -9.27
C ILE A 692 -39.80 -23.24 -9.18
N ARG A 693 -38.98 -24.20 -9.56
CA ARG A 693 -39.39 -25.60 -9.59
C ARG A 693 -39.68 -26.04 -8.15
N PRO A 694 -40.78 -26.75 -7.88
CA PRO A 694 -41.04 -27.31 -6.56
C PRO A 694 -39.84 -28.14 -6.07
N GLY A 695 -39.40 -27.90 -4.83
CA GLY A 695 -38.23 -28.53 -4.22
C GLY A 695 -36.92 -27.76 -4.37
N THR A 696 -36.98 -26.45 -4.66
CA THR A 696 -35.77 -25.63 -4.87
C THR A 696 -35.01 -25.35 -3.57
N VAL A 697 -33.70 -25.60 -3.57
CA VAL A 697 -32.82 -25.35 -2.43
C VAL A 697 -32.00 -24.08 -2.66
N LEU A 698 -32.15 -23.09 -1.79
CA LEU A 698 -31.27 -21.91 -1.77
C LEU A 698 -29.94 -22.28 -1.12
N VAL A 699 -28.83 -22.07 -1.84
CA VAL A 699 -27.48 -22.21 -1.28
C VAL A 699 -26.81 -20.85 -1.25
N THR A 700 -26.49 -20.35 -0.05
CA THR A 700 -25.68 -19.15 0.13
C THR A 700 -24.24 -19.51 0.45
N GLY A 701 -23.30 -18.64 0.06
CA GLY A 701 -21.87 -18.99 0.06
C GLY A 701 -21.53 -20.02 -1.02
N ALA A 702 -22.29 -20.06 -2.12
CA ALA A 702 -22.25 -21.11 -3.13
C ALA A 702 -20.91 -21.25 -3.87
N THR A 703 -20.13 -20.17 -3.97
CA THR A 703 -18.78 -20.16 -4.57
C THR A 703 -17.67 -20.32 -3.52
N GLY A 704 -18.03 -20.52 -2.26
CA GLY A 704 -17.12 -20.80 -1.17
C GLY A 704 -16.62 -22.25 -1.20
N GLY A 705 -15.62 -22.54 -0.37
CA GLY A 705 -14.94 -23.84 -0.32
C GLY A 705 -15.89 -25.01 -0.08
N VAL A 706 -16.85 -24.89 0.85
CA VAL A 706 -17.86 -25.93 1.12
C VAL A 706 -19.09 -25.77 0.21
N GLY A 707 -19.54 -24.53 -0.02
CA GLY A 707 -20.75 -24.26 -0.80
C GLY A 707 -20.69 -24.82 -2.23
N THR A 708 -19.53 -24.79 -2.88
CA THR A 708 -19.36 -25.33 -4.24
C THR A 708 -19.62 -26.84 -4.29
N PHE A 709 -19.16 -27.59 -3.29
CA PHE A 709 -19.42 -29.04 -3.22
C PHE A 709 -20.88 -29.33 -2.89
N VAL A 710 -21.52 -28.52 -2.05
CA VAL A 710 -22.96 -28.64 -1.75
C VAL A 710 -23.79 -28.41 -3.02
N VAL A 711 -23.52 -27.36 -3.79
CA VAL A 711 -24.21 -27.09 -5.06
C VAL A 711 -24.08 -28.27 -6.01
N ARG A 712 -22.86 -28.80 -6.19
CA ARG A 712 -22.60 -29.95 -7.06
C ARG A 712 -23.32 -31.22 -6.61
N GLU A 713 -23.32 -31.51 -5.31
CA GLU A 713 -24.00 -32.68 -4.75
C GLU A 713 -25.52 -32.58 -4.94
N LEU A 714 -26.12 -31.41 -4.66
CA LEU A 714 -27.56 -31.19 -4.86
C LEU A 714 -27.96 -31.29 -6.34
N ALA A 715 -27.16 -30.71 -7.24
CA ALA A 715 -27.36 -30.81 -8.67
C ALA A 715 -27.23 -32.27 -9.16
N ALA A 716 -26.26 -33.02 -8.65
CA ALA A 716 -26.07 -34.44 -8.98
C ALA A 716 -27.25 -35.32 -8.49
N GLN A 717 -27.93 -34.93 -7.42
CA GLN A 717 -29.17 -35.55 -6.95
C GLN A 717 -30.41 -35.12 -7.77
N GLY A 718 -30.26 -34.24 -8.75
CA GLY A 718 -31.35 -33.71 -9.57
C GLY A 718 -32.22 -32.68 -8.85
N ARG A 719 -31.77 -32.13 -7.71
CA ARG A 719 -32.50 -31.11 -6.96
C ARG A 719 -32.28 -29.74 -7.62
N PRO A 720 -33.34 -28.96 -7.88
CA PRO A 720 -33.18 -27.58 -8.36
C PRO A 720 -32.43 -26.75 -7.32
N VAL A 721 -31.32 -26.14 -7.72
CA VAL A 721 -30.51 -25.30 -6.82
C VAL A 721 -30.65 -23.85 -7.23
N LEU A 722 -30.93 -22.99 -6.25
CA LEU A 722 -30.85 -21.55 -6.37
C LEU A 722 -29.60 -21.08 -5.64
N ALA A 723 -28.54 -20.72 -6.38
CA ALA A 723 -27.25 -20.42 -5.78
C ALA A 723 -27.00 -18.92 -5.72
N LEU A 724 -26.81 -18.37 -4.51
CA LEU A 724 -26.40 -16.98 -4.31
C LEU A 724 -24.89 -16.87 -4.48
N ALA A 725 -24.45 -16.12 -5.50
CA ALA A 725 -23.05 -15.89 -5.79
C ALA A 725 -22.81 -14.44 -6.20
N ARG A 726 -21.64 -13.90 -5.85
CA ARG A 726 -21.24 -12.57 -6.30
C ARG A 726 -21.05 -12.56 -7.82
N PRO A 727 -21.34 -11.45 -8.53
CA PRO A 727 -21.25 -11.38 -9.99
C PRO A 727 -19.91 -11.87 -10.55
N GLU A 728 -18.80 -11.54 -9.89
CA GLU A 728 -17.45 -11.94 -10.28
C GLU A 728 -17.18 -13.45 -10.16
N SER A 729 -17.99 -14.18 -9.39
CA SER A 729 -17.81 -15.63 -9.13
C SER A 729 -18.98 -16.47 -9.62
N ALA A 730 -20.07 -15.86 -10.12
CA ALA A 730 -21.28 -16.53 -10.59
C ALA A 730 -20.99 -17.59 -11.67
N HIS A 731 -20.02 -17.33 -12.54
CA HIS A 731 -19.60 -18.24 -13.61
C HIS A 731 -18.99 -19.56 -13.12
N LEU A 732 -18.52 -19.65 -11.87
CA LEU A 732 -17.88 -20.85 -11.31
C LEU A 732 -18.86 -21.98 -10.98
N ILE A 733 -20.14 -21.65 -10.85
CA ILE A 733 -21.21 -22.56 -10.41
C ILE A 733 -22.37 -22.65 -11.40
N ALA A 734 -22.31 -21.89 -12.50
CA ALA A 734 -23.30 -21.91 -13.57
C ALA A 734 -23.23 -23.24 -14.33
N THR A 735 -24.06 -24.20 -13.93
CA THR A 735 -24.13 -25.55 -14.49
C THR A 735 -25.58 -25.98 -14.63
N GLU A 736 -25.84 -27.03 -15.42
CA GLU A 736 -27.19 -27.53 -15.65
C GLU A 736 -27.85 -27.96 -14.32
N GLY A 737 -29.04 -27.41 -14.03
CA GLY A 737 -29.76 -27.64 -12.77
C GLY A 737 -29.49 -26.63 -11.65
N VAL A 738 -28.62 -25.64 -11.88
CA VAL A 738 -28.29 -24.55 -10.94
C VAL A 738 -28.71 -23.20 -11.51
N ASP A 739 -29.68 -22.56 -10.88
CA ASP A 739 -30.06 -21.17 -11.14
C ASP A 739 -29.24 -20.23 -10.26
N VAL A 740 -28.47 -19.32 -10.86
CA VAL A 740 -27.65 -18.37 -10.10
C VAL A 740 -28.42 -17.08 -9.83
N ILE A 741 -28.35 -16.61 -8.58
CA ILE A 741 -28.71 -15.25 -8.16
C ILE A 741 -27.42 -14.47 -7.93
N GLU A 742 -27.21 -13.43 -8.74
CA GLU A 742 -26.10 -12.51 -8.57
C GLU A 742 -26.35 -11.56 -7.40
N GLY A 743 -25.66 -11.77 -6.28
CA GLY A 743 -25.82 -11.01 -5.05
C GLY A 743 -24.82 -11.39 -3.98
N ASP A 744 -24.85 -10.65 -2.87
CA ASP A 744 -24.01 -10.89 -1.69
C ASP A 744 -24.90 -10.96 -0.43
N LEU A 745 -24.35 -11.49 0.66
CA LEU A 745 -25.00 -11.55 1.98
C LEU A 745 -25.34 -10.16 2.54
N CYS A 746 -24.76 -9.09 1.99
CA CYS A 746 -25.12 -7.71 2.32
C CYS A 746 -26.46 -7.26 1.69
N ASP A 747 -26.94 -7.92 0.64
CA ASP A 747 -28.24 -7.64 0.02
C ASP A 747 -29.36 -8.35 0.77
N LEU A 748 -29.73 -7.77 1.92
CA LEU A 748 -30.75 -8.36 2.81
C LEU A 748 -32.13 -8.44 2.15
N ALA A 749 -32.45 -7.52 1.24
CA ALA A 749 -33.72 -7.55 0.52
C ALA A 749 -33.78 -8.71 -0.47
N GLY A 750 -32.75 -8.84 -1.33
CA GLY A 750 -32.63 -9.96 -2.26
C GLY A 750 -32.53 -11.31 -1.54
N LEU A 751 -31.83 -11.35 -0.40
CA LEU A 751 -31.73 -12.54 0.43
C LEU A 751 -33.08 -12.94 1.04
N ARG A 752 -33.84 -11.98 1.56
CA ARG A 752 -35.22 -12.21 2.07
C ARG A 752 -36.12 -12.77 0.97
N ASP A 753 -36.06 -12.19 -0.22
CA ASP A 753 -36.88 -12.61 -1.36
C ASP A 753 -36.50 -14.02 -1.84
N ALA A 754 -35.20 -14.33 -1.91
CA ALA A 754 -34.70 -15.64 -2.29
C ALA A 754 -35.10 -16.72 -1.28
N VAL A 755 -35.03 -16.43 0.02
CA VAL A 755 -35.45 -17.37 1.08
C VAL A 755 -36.96 -17.58 1.07
N ALA A 756 -37.76 -16.52 0.89
CA ALA A 756 -39.22 -16.64 0.83
C ALA A 756 -39.70 -17.51 -0.34
N GLN A 757 -38.88 -17.58 -1.39
CA GLN A 757 -39.14 -18.31 -2.62
C GLN A 757 -38.55 -19.73 -2.64
N ALA A 758 -37.64 -20.07 -1.71
CA ALA A 758 -37.01 -21.37 -1.65
C ALA A 758 -37.80 -22.36 -0.77
N ASP A 759 -37.77 -23.64 -1.13
CA ASP A 759 -38.38 -24.71 -0.35
C ASP A 759 -37.45 -25.21 0.76
N ALA A 760 -36.15 -24.93 0.67
CA ALA A 760 -35.15 -25.24 1.68
C ALA A 760 -33.96 -24.28 1.60
N VAL A 761 -33.22 -24.12 2.69
CA VAL A 761 -32.07 -23.21 2.77
C VAL A 761 -30.83 -23.95 3.26
N VAL A 762 -29.71 -23.76 2.56
CA VAL A 762 -28.36 -24.10 3.04
C VAL A 762 -27.55 -22.82 3.13
N HIS A 763 -27.09 -22.49 4.33
CA HIS A 763 -26.15 -21.40 4.54
C HIS A 763 -24.75 -21.94 4.82
N ALA A 764 -23.87 -21.89 3.80
CA ALA A 764 -22.49 -22.36 3.90
C ALA A 764 -21.55 -21.21 4.33
N ALA A 765 -21.60 -20.84 5.60
CA ALA A 765 -20.89 -19.68 6.15
C ALA A 765 -19.44 -20.01 6.56
N CYS A 766 -18.60 -20.47 5.63
CA CYS A 766 -17.22 -20.86 5.93
C CYS A 766 -16.22 -19.78 5.47
N THR A 767 -15.69 -19.07 6.47
CA THR A 767 -14.55 -18.12 6.47
C THR A 767 -14.70 -16.85 5.61
N PHE A 768 -14.39 -15.70 6.22
CA PHE A 768 -14.18 -14.35 5.63
C PHE A 768 -15.31 -13.33 5.62
N THR A 769 -16.46 -13.59 6.23
CA THR A 769 -17.48 -12.56 6.44
C THR A 769 -17.24 -11.83 7.76
N ARG A 770 -17.45 -10.51 7.76
CA ARG A 770 -17.47 -9.75 9.00
C ARG A 770 -18.60 -10.29 9.88
N HIS A 771 -18.35 -10.37 11.19
CA HIS A 771 -19.27 -10.97 12.15
C HIS A 771 -20.69 -10.36 12.13
N ASP A 772 -20.78 -9.05 11.82
CA ASP A 772 -22.03 -8.31 11.69
C ASP A 772 -22.81 -8.67 10.42
N VAL A 773 -22.11 -8.95 9.31
CA VAL A 773 -22.72 -9.36 8.03
C VAL A 773 -23.33 -10.75 8.13
N ASP A 774 -22.61 -11.73 8.68
CA ASP A 774 -23.13 -13.09 8.88
C ASP A 774 -24.36 -13.10 9.78
N ARG A 775 -24.30 -12.30 10.85
CA ARG A 775 -25.38 -12.18 11.80
C ARG A 775 -26.62 -11.56 11.14
N ALA A 776 -26.46 -10.43 10.45
CA ALA A 776 -27.57 -9.75 9.78
C ALA A 776 -28.17 -10.60 8.64
N ALA A 777 -27.34 -11.31 7.89
CA ALA A 777 -27.79 -12.23 6.85
C ALA A 777 -28.54 -13.42 7.45
N THR A 778 -28.01 -14.04 8.51
CA THR A 778 -28.67 -15.16 9.20
C THR A 778 -30.00 -14.74 9.79
N GLU A 779 -30.05 -13.59 10.47
CA GLU A 779 -31.28 -13.00 11.01
C GLU A 779 -32.31 -12.77 9.89
N THR A 780 -31.90 -12.16 8.79
CA THR A 780 -32.76 -11.93 7.62
C THR A 780 -33.29 -13.24 7.01
N MET A 781 -32.43 -14.26 6.87
CA MET A 781 -32.86 -15.56 6.36
C MET A 781 -33.82 -16.25 7.32
N VAL A 782 -33.54 -16.24 8.61
CA VAL A 782 -34.42 -16.83 9.65
C VAL A 782 -35.78 -16.11 9.71
N ASP A 783 -35.80 -14.80 9.55
CA ASP A 783 -37.01 -13.97 9.52
C ASP A 783 -37.84 -14.21 8.26
N ALA A 784 -37.20 -14.53 7.14
CA ALA A 784 -37.86 -14.83 5.87
C ALA A 784 -38.25 -16.32 5.73
N TRP A 785 -37.61 -17.20 6.50
CA TRP A 785 -37.79 -18.64 6.40
C TRP A 785 -39.19 -19.06 6.86
N ARG A 786 -39.93 -19.74 5.98
CA ARG A 786 -41.32 -20.18 6.22
C ARG A 786 -41.56 -21.65 5.92
N ARG A 787 -40.75 -22.28 5.06
CA ARG A 787 -40.99 -23.63 4.52
C ARG A 787 -39.71 -24.47 4.50
N GLY A 788 -39.91 -25.77 4.70
CA GLY A 788 -38.88 -26.81 4.62
C GLY A 788 -37.66 -26.61 5.53
N PRO A 789 -36.59 -27.40 5.32
CA PRO A 789 -35.43 -27.49 6.21
C PRO A 789 -34.43 -26.34 6.03
N PHE A 790 -33.77 -25.94 7.11
CA PHE A 790 -32.64 -24.99 7.10
C PHE A 790 -31.38 -25.66 7.64
N VAL A 791 -30.35 -25.81 6.79
CA VAL A 791 -29.03 -26.30 7.20
C VAL A 791 -28.03 -25.14 7.28
N PHE A 792 -27.48 -24.91 8.47
CA PHE A 792 -26.38 -23.97 8.69
C PHE A 792 -25.07 -24.75 8.78
N VAL A 793 -24.06 -24.38 7.99
CA VAL A 793 -22.75 -25.04 8.01
C VAL A 793 -21.71 -24.12 8.66
N SER A 794 -21.02 -24.66 9.66
CA SER A 794 -20.11 -23.93 10.56
C SER A 794 -18.71 -24.55 10.61
N SER A 795 -17.72 -23.74 10.98
CA SER A 795 -16.28 -24.09 10.98
C SER A 795 -15.72 -24.36 12.39
N VAL A 796 -14.46 -24.82 12.45
CA VAL A 796 -13.72 -25.12 13.70
C VAL A 796 -13.82 -24.06 14.80
N ASP A 797 -13.79 -22.78 14.43
CA ASP A 797 -13.80 -21.68 15.39
C ASP A 797 -15.07 -21.63 16.26
N ALA A 798 -16.17 -22.23 15.79
CA ALA A 798 -17.40 -22.37 16.57
C ALA A 798 -17.24 -23.36 17.74
N TYR A 799 -16.25 -24.26 17.71
CA TYR A 799 -15.99 -25.18 18.82
C TYR A 799 -15.19 -24.54 19.97
N GLY A 800 -14.41 -23.48 19.70
CA GLY A 800 -13.52 -22.87 20.69
C GLY A 800 -12.46 -23.86 21.22
N HIS A 801 -12.19 -23.83 22.53
CA HIS A 801 -11.30 -24.77 23.22
C HIS A 801 -12.06 -25.71 24.17
N PRO A 802 -12.73 -26.77 23.68
CA PRO A 802 -13.57 -27.63 24.52
C PRO A 802 -12.86 -28.11 25.80
N GLY A 803 -13.58 -28.06 26.92
CA GLY A 803 -13.03 -28.42 28.24
C GLY A 803 -12.71 -29.92 28.40
N THR A 804 -13.19 -30.76 27.50
CA THR A 804 -12.97 -32.21 27.49
C THR A 804 -12.31 -32.67 26.19
N GLU A 805 -11.45 -33.68 26.27
CA GLU A 805 -10.81 -34.27 25.08
C GLU A 805 -11.81 -34.94 24.14
N ARG A 806 -12.94 -35.42 24.64
CA ARG A 806 -14.05 -35.91 23.80
C ARG A 806 -15.09 -34.83 23.64
N VAL A 807 -15.41 -34.47 22.39
CA VAL A 807 -16.30 -33.36 22.06
C VAL A 807 -17.55 -33.93 21.38
N ALA A 808 -18.69 -33.89 22.08
CA ALA A 808 -19.97 -34.28 21.51
C ALA A 808 -20.57 -33.12 20.70
N GLU A 809 -21.58 -33.40 19.88
CA GLU A 809 -22.12 -32.43 18.92
C GLU A 809 -22.74 -31.19 19.60
N GLU A 810 -23.31 -31.33 20.79
CA GLU A 810 -23.83 -30.22 21.60
C GLU A 810 -22.92 -29.84 22.78
N SER A 811 -21.66 -30.24 22.77
CA SER A 811 -20.71 -29.77 23.78
C SER A 811 -20.62 -28.24 23.72
N ALA A 812 -20.74 -27.62 24.90
CA ALA A 812 -20.59 -26.17 25.01
C ALA A 812 -19.14 -25.77 24.68
N PRO A 813 -18.94 -24.67 23.94
CA PRO A 813 -17.61 -24.10 23.74
C PRO A 813 -17.08 -23.56 25.07
N HIS A 814 -15.76 -23.67 25.31
CA HIS A 814 -15.13 -23.02 26.45
C HIS A 814 -14.52 -21.68 26.02
N GLU A 815 -14.71 -20.65 26.83
CA GLU A 815 -14.20 -19.31 26.57
C GLU A 815 -12.70 -19.17 26.93
N PRO A 816 -11.96 -18.28 26.26
CA PRO A 816 -12.42 -17.33 25.24
C PRO A 816 -12.62 -17.97 23.87
N VAL A 817 -13.71 -17.60 23.19
CA VAL A 817 -13.94 -17.89 21.76
C VAL A 817 -13.61 -16.63 20.97
N SER A 818 -13.01 -16.78 19.78
CA SER A 818 -12.74 -15.63 18.92
C SER A 818 -14.04 -14.87 18.58
N PRO A 819 -14.00 -13.55 18.29
CA PRO A 819 -15.21 -12.81 17.86
C PRO A 819 -15.92 -13.46 16.66
N TYR A 820 -15.15 -14.09 15.77
CA TYR A 820 -15.66 -14.85 14.64
C TYR A 820 -16.37 -16.15 15.07
N GLY A 821 -15.75 -16.95 15.96
CA GLY A 821 -16.39 -18.14 16.53
C GLY A 821 -17.65 -17.80 17.33
N ARG A 822 -17.66 -16.66 18.04
CA ARG A 822 -18.84 -16.16 18.75
C ARG A 822 -20.00 -15.84 17.80
N ALA A 823 -19.72 -15.22 16.67
CA ALA A 823 -20.76 -14.93 15.68
C ALA A 823 -21.35 -16.19 15.04
N LYS A 824 -20.54 -17.23 14.82
CA LYS A 824 -21.05 -18.53 14.35
C LYS A 824 -21.95 -19.18 15.39
N LEU A 825 -21.56 -19.17 16.66
CA LEU A 825 -22.41 -19.66 17.75
C LEU A 825 -23.73 -18.88 17.85
N ASP A 826 -23.68 -17.56 17.68
CA ASP A 826 -24.88 -16.72 17.65
C ASP A 826 -25.79 -17.10 16.47
N CYS A 827 -25.23 -17.29 15.26
CA CYS A 827 -25.99 -17.71 14.07
C CYS A 827 -26.60 -19.11 14.22
N GLU A 828 -25.82 -20.08 14.71
CA GLU A 828 -26.30 -21.43 15.04
C GLU A 828 -27.48 -21.36 16.00
N ALA A 829 -27.34 -20.58 17.08
CA ALA A 829 -28.38 -20.43 18.07
C ALA A 829 -29.62 -19.71 17.51
N MET A 830 -29.47 -18.75 16.58
CA MET A 830 -30.60 -18.14 15.87
C MET A 830 -31.37 -19.15 15.02
N VAL A 831 -30.66 -19.92 14.20
CA VAL A 831 -31.24 -20.92 13.30
C VAL A 831 -31.95 -22.02 14.10
N LEU A 832 -31.31 -22.53 15.17
CA LEU A 832 -31.88 -23.59 16.00
C LEU A 832 -33.07 -23.10 16.85
N ARG A 833 -33.04 -21.87 17.38
CA ARG A 833 -34.20 -21.29 18.10
C ARG A 833 -35.41 -21.09 17.19
N ALA A 834 -35.18 -20.76 15.92
CA ALA A 834 -36.25 -20.60 14.95
C ALA A 834 -36.83 -21.93 14.46
N ALA A 835 -36.16 -23.06 14.70
CA ALA A 835 -36.66 -24.38 14.36
C ALA A 835 -37.78 -24.80 15.34
N GLY A 836 -38.86 -25.38 14.81
CA GLY A 836 -39.97 -25.88 15.63
C GLY A 836 -41.05 -24.85 15.96
N THR A 837 -40.92 -23.60 15.50
CA THR A 837 -42.01 -22.61 15.49
C THR A 837 -42.69 -22.58 14.11
N GLU A 838 -44.02 -22.38 14.10
CA GLU A 838 -44.79 -22.02 12.88
C GLU A 838 -44.74 -23.00 11.69
N GLY A 839 -44.47 -24.29 11.89
CA GLY A 839 -44.52 -25.31 10.82
C GLY A 839 -43.30 -25.37 9.90
N ARG A 840 -42.16 -24.82 10.33
CA ARG A 840 -40.88 -24.86 9.61
C ARG A 840 -40.27 -26.27 9.65
N GLY A 841 -39.76 -26.77 8.51
CA GLY A 841 -39.40 -28.18 8.26
C GLY A 841 -38.12 -28.70 8.92
N GLY A 842 -37.68 -28.08 10.03
CA GLY A 842 -36.50 -28.48 10.82
C GLY A 842 -35.23 -27.68 10.53
N ALA A 843 -34.30 -27.65 11.50
CA ALA A 843 -32.99 -27.02 11.29
C ALA A 843 -31.85 -27.92 11.73
N SER A 844 -30.72 -27.83 11.05
CA SER A 844 -29.49 -28.57 11.38
C SER A 844 -28.31 -27.61 11.36
N ALA A 845 -27.54 -27.55 12.44
CA ALA A 845 -26.26 -26.87 12.46
C ALA A 845 -25.16 -27.92 12.26
N VAL A 846 -24.56 -27.98 11.08
CA VAL A 846 -23.50 -28.93 10.75
C VAL A 846 -22.15 -28.26 11.00
N ARG A 847 -21.49 -28.63 12.09
CA ARG A 847 -20.14 -28.19 12.38
C ARG A 847 -19.14 -29.17 11.79
N SER A 848 -18.11 -28.66 11.14
CA SER A 848 -17.00 -29.46 10.64
C SER A 848 -15.69 -28.99 11.26
N PRO A 849 -14.79 -29.92 11.62
CA PRO A 849 -13.46 -29.57 12.05
C PRO A 849 -12.64 -29.16 10.81
N ILE A 850 -11.68 -29.96 10.37
CA ILE A 850 -10.89 -29.63 9.18
C ILE A 850 -11.54 -30.26 7.94
N VAL A 851 -11.80 -29.45 6.91
CA VAL A 851 -12.30 -29.94 5.63
C VAL A 851 -11.10 -30.19 4.70
N TRP A 852 -11.08 -31.32 3.98
CA TRP A 852 -10.07 -31.64 2.95
C TRP A 852 -10.71 -31.89 1.58
N GLY A 853 -10.00 -31.53 0.50
CA GLY A 853 -10.46 -31.65 -0.88
C GLY A 853 -9.76 -30.69 -1.85
N ALA A 854 -9.80 -31.00 -3.15
CA ALA A 854 -9.11 -30.24 -4.20
C ALA A 854 -9.80 -28.93 -4.59
N HIS A 855 -9.73 -27.92 -3.73
CA HIS A 855 -10.15 -26.54 -4.03
C HIS A 855 -9.06 -25.54 -3.60
N ASP A 856 -8.84 -24.51 -4.43
CA ASP A 856 -7.71 -23.57 -4.33
C ASP A 856 -7.48 -23.02 -2.92
N ARG A 857 -8.53 -22.51 -2.27
CA ARG A 857 -8.49 -21.97 -0.89
C ARG A 857 -8.15 -22.99 0.20
N LEU A 858 -8.42 -24.27 -0.02
CA LEU A 858 -8.16 -25.34 0.97
C LEU A 858 -6.74 -25.91 0.81
N ARG A 859 -6.17 -25.84 -0.41
CA ARG A 859 -4.74 -26.12 -0.65
C ARG A 859 -3.85 -25.12 0.10
N GLU A 860 -4.31 -23.88 0.31
CA GLU A 860 -3.61 -22.90 1.15
C GLU A 860 -3.52 -23.31 2.61
N GLN A 861 -4.42 -24.17 3.13
CA GLN A 861 -4.33 -24.66 4.51
C GLN A 861 -3.11 -25.55 4.77
N LEU A 862 -2.51 -26.16 3.73
CA LEU A 862 -1.21 -26.82 3.82
C LEU A 862 -0.05 -25.83 4.04
N ARG A 863 -0.30 -24.51 4.06
CA ARG A 863 0.72 -23.47 4.27
C ARG A 863 0.69 -22.84 5.66
N TRP A 864 -0.35 -23.06 6.45
CA TRP A 864 -0.58 -22.33 7.71
C TRP A 864 -0.99 -23.27 8.87
N GLY A 865 -0.74 -22.84 10.10
CA GLY A 865 -1.10 -23.58 11.33
C GLY A 865 -0.41 -24.94 11.49
N ALA A 866 -0.99 -25.80 12.35
CA ALA A 866 -0.49 -27.15 12.67
C ALA A 866 -0.09 -27.95 11.41
N ILE A 867 -1.01 -28.01 10.45
CA ILE A 867 -0.88 -28.80 9.22
C ILE A 867 0.20 -28.19 8.33
N GLY A 868 0.25 -26.85 8.22
CA GLY A 868 1.28 -26.15 7.46
C GLY A 868 2.68 -26.37 8.01
N THR A 869 2.84 -26.30 9.33
CA THR A 869 4.11 -26.58 10.01
C THR A 869 4.59 -28.00 9.72
N LEU A 870 3.70 -28.99 9.82
CA LEU A 870 4.02 -30.39 9.50
C LEU A 870 4.35 -30.57 8.01
N TYR A 871 3.55 -29.97 7.10
CA TYR A 871 3.77 -30.04 5.66
C TYR A 871 5.10 -29.43 5.23
N GLN A 872 5.45 -28.23 5.71
CA GLN A 872 6.73 -27.61 5.37
C GLN A 872 7.91 -28.39 5.92
N SER A 873 7.80 -28.93 7.14
CA SER A 873 8.86 -29.74 7.74
C SER A 873 9.06 -31.06 7.00
N ALA A 874 7.97 -31.75 6.65
CA ALA A 874 7.98 -32.96 5.82
C ALA A 874 8.57 -32.66 4.44
N ARG A 875 8.12 -31.59 3.76
CA ARG A 875 8.62 -31.19 2.44
C ARG A 875 10.11 -30.84 2.42
N GLN A 876 10.62 -30.29 3.51
CA GLN A 876 12.03 -29.90 3.65
C GLN A 876 12.92 -31.03 4.21
N GLY A 877 12.36 -32.18 4.57
CA GLY A 877 13.10 -33.27 5.22
C GLY A 877 13.70 -32.88 6.57
N ARG A 878 13.09 -31.91 7.27
CA ARG A 878 13.56 -31.48 8.60
C ARG A 878 13.06 -32.46 9.67
N PRO A 879 13.78 -32.62 10.80
CA PRO A 879 13.24 -33.35 11.94
C PRO A 879 11.91 -32.74 12.39
N ILE A 880 10.94 -33.58 12.71
CA ILE A 880 9.60 -33.18 13.12
C ILE A 880 9.40 -33.57 14.59
N ASP A 881 9.33 -32.56 15.46
CA ASP A 881 9.05 -32.74 16.88
C ASP A 881 7.53 -32.84 17.10
N LEU A 882 7.08 -33.98 17.60
CA LEU A 882 5.67 -34.33 17.80
C LEU A 882 5.38 -34.51 19.29
N PRO A 883 4.26 -33.98 19.82
CA PRO A 883 3.90 -34.18 21.20
C PRO A 883 3.63 -35.67 21.47
N ARG A 884 4.22 -36.19 22.55
CA ARG A 884 4.03 -37.58 22.99
C ARG A 884 2.61 -37.75 23.57
N PRO A 885 1.92 -38.87 23.32
CA PRO A 885 0.71 -39.20 24.07
C PRO A 885 1.00 -39.21 25.58
N GLY A 886 0.24 -38.43 26.35
CA GLY A 886 0.45 -38.16 27.78
C GLY A 886 1.13 -36.82 28.09
N ALA A 887 1.77 -36.17 27.12
CA ALA A 887 2.35 -34.84 27.29
C ALA A 887 1.26 -33.82 27.66
N GLY A 888 1.59 -32.86 28.52
CA GLY A 888 0.61 -31.88 29.03
C GLY A 888 -0.57 -32.48 29.81
N GLY A 889 -0.52 -33.77 30.16
CA GLY A 889 -1.63 -34.49 30.80
C GLY A 889 -2.69 -35.02 29.84
N HIS A 890 -2.44 -34.96 28.53
CA HIS A 890 -3.43 -35.29 27.50
C HIS A 890 -3.18 -36.62 26.82
N GLY A 891 -4.24 -37.41 26.60
CA GLY A 891 -4.12 -38.76 26.05
C GLY A 891 -3.77 -38.81 24.56
N TRP A 892 -3.94 -37.71 23.83
CA TRP A 892 -3.90 -37.68 22.37
C TRP A 892 -3.60 -36.28 21.79
N TYR A 893 -2.96 -36.26 20.62
CA TYR A 893 -2.77 -35.07 19.79
C TYR A 893 -2.98 -35.40 18.32
N GLY A 894 -3.82 -34.61 17.64
CA GLY A 894 -4.14 -34.86 16.23
C GLY A 894 -5.25 -33.98 15.69
N ALA A 895 -5.57 -34.16 14.42
CA ALA A 895 -6.64 -33.45 13.71
C ALA A 895 -7.86 -34.35 13.47
N ALA A 896 -9.05 -33.78 13.65
CA ALA A 896 -10.27 -34.34 13.09
C ALA A 896 -10.49 -33.79 11.69
N TRP A 897 -10.86 -34.63 10.74
CA TRP A 897 -10.99 -34.25 9.34
C TRP A 897 -12.26 -34.79 8.69
N VAL A 898 -12.72 -34.11 7.64
CA VAL A 898 -13.84 -34.51 6.78
C VAL A 898 -13.53 -34.19 5.33
N HIS A 899 -13.85 -35.09 4.41
CA HIS A 899 -13.75 -34.83 2.99
C HIS A 899 -14.87 -33.88 2.54
N ALA A 900 -14.55 -32.90 1.69
CA ALA A 900 -15.51 -31.87 1.25
C ALA A 900 -16.77 -32.47 0.59
N ALA A 901 -16.61 -33.53 -0.23
CA ALA A 901 -17.76 -34.22 -0.83
C ALA A 901 -18.57 -35.02 0.21
N ALA A 902 -17.91 -35.57 1.24
CA ALA A 902 -18.62 -36.27 2.32
C ALA A 902 -19.41 -35.28 3.19
N LEU A 903 -18.83 -34.11 3.48
CA LEU A 903 -19.52 -33.01 4.15
C LEU A 903 -20.73 -32.53 3.33
N ALA A 904 -20.56 -32.34 2.02
CA ALA A 904 -21.66 -31.93 1.13
C ALA A 904 -22.83 -32.95 1.15
N ARG A 905 -22.53 -34.25 1.14
CA ARG A 905 -23.54 -35.30 1.30
C ARG A 905 -24.24 -35.26 2.65
N ALA A 906 -23.50 -35.00 3.74
CA ALA A 906 -24.08 -34.87 5.07
C ALA A 906 -25.05 -33.67 5.15
N VAL A 907 -24.65 -32.54 4.55
CA VAL A 907 -25.47 -31.33 4.44
C VAL A 907 -26.74 -31.60 3.62
N ALA A 908 -26.61 -32.32 2.50
CA ALA A 908 -27.76 -32.73 1.69
C ALA A 908 -28.69 -33.69 2.44
N GLU A 909 -28.17 -34.67 3.18
CA GLU A 909 -28.98 -35.57 4.02
C GLU A 909 -29.73 -34.81 5.13
N CYS A 910 -29.14 -33.75 5.69
CA CYS A 910 -29.79 -32.89 6.69
C CYS A 910 -30.97 -32.09 6.13
N LEU A 911 -31.09 -31.94 4.81
CA LEU A 911 -32.30 -31.39 4.19
C LEU A 911 -33.43 -32.43 4.22
N ASP A 912 -33.13 -33.69 3.97
CA ASP A 912 -34.16 -34.73 3.91
C ASP A 912 -34.54 -35.25 5.30
N ARG A 913 -33.57 -35.24 6.23
CA ARG A 913 -33.70 -35.68 7.62
C ARG A 913 -32.98 -34.70 8.55
N PRO A 914 -33.64 -33.59 8.94
CA PRO A 914 -33.05 -32.62 9.82
C PRO A 914 -32.68 -33.23 11.17
N VAL A 915 -31.54 -32.82 11.71
CA VAL A 915 -31.02 -33.29 13.00
C VAL A 915 -31.69 -32.59 14.17
N HIS A 916 -32.30 -31.41 13.94
CA HIS A 916 -32.93 -30.58 14.97
C HIS A 916 -31.97 -30.21 16.11
N GLY A 917 -30.73 -29.92 15.75
CA GLY A 917 -29.65 -29.65 16.70
C GLY A 917 -28.33 -29.44 15.97
N VAL A 918 -27.24 -29.54 16.72
CA VAL A 918 -25.89 -29.48 16.17
C VAL A 918 -25.45 -30.90 15.78
N ALA A 919 -24.88 -31.07 14.60
CA ALA A 919 -24.27 -32.30 14.14
C ALA A 919 -22.78 -32.07 13.86
N ASN A 920 -21.93 -33.02 14.22
CA ASN A 920 -20.51 -32.98 13.84
C ASN A 920 -20.34 -33.77 12.54
N ALA A 921 -19.77 -33.14 11.52
CA ALA A 921 -19.38 -33.80 10.29
C ALA A 921 -17.89 -34.15 10.34
N CYS A 922 -17.58 -35.40 10.68
CA CYS A 922 -16.22 -35.92 10.77
C CYS A 922 -16.12 -37.28 10.07
N ASN A 923 -15.14 -37.46 9.18
CA ASN A 923 -14.80 -38.77 8.61
C ASN A 923 -13.89 -39.57 9.54
N GLY A 924 -13.07 -38.89 10.35
CA GLY A 924 -12.23 -39.52 11.35
C GLY A 924 -11.15 -38.60 11.90
N HIS A 925 -10.23 -39.19 12.65
CA HIS A 925 -9.16 -38.49 13.35
C HIS A 925 -7.81 -39.05 12.92
N VAL A 926 -6.80 -38.18 12.87
CA VAL A 926 -5.42 -38.55 12.51
C VAL A 926 -4.48 -37.99 13.56
N SER A 927 -3.52 -38.80 14.03
CA SER A 927 -2.49 -38.29 14.93
C SER A 927 -1.58 -37.33 14.17
N TRP A 928 -0.97 -36.37 14.86
CA TRP A 928 0.08 -35.58 14.23
C TRP A 928 1.23 -36.42 13.69
N HIS A 929 1.50 -37.56 14.33
CA HIS A 929 2.46 -38.53 13.86
C HIS A 929 2.08 -39.15 12.52
N ASP A 930 0.89 -39.74 12.42
CA ASP A 930 0.42 -40.41 11.19
C ASP A 930 0.25 -39.40 10.05
N LEU A 931 -0.18 -38.17 10.36
CA LEU A 931 -0.27 -37.11 9.36
C LEU A 931 1.12 -36.72 8.84
N ALA A 932 2.09 -36.52 9.74
CA ALA A 932 3.46 -36.19 9.34
C ALA A 932 4.11 -37.34 8.54
N GLN A 933 3.80 -38.59 8.90
CA GLN A 933 4.21 -39.77 8.15
C GLN A 933 3.61 -39.80 6.75
N ASP A 934 2.29 -39.65 6.61
CA ASP A 934 1.64 -39.62 5.30
C ASP A 934 2.19 -38.50 4.42
N LEU A 935 2.41 -37.31 4.97
CA LEU A 935 2.98 -36.17 4.24
C LEU A 935 4.40 -36.48 3.76
N THR A 936 5.25 -37.05 4.61
CA THR A 936 6.64 -37.41 4.28
C THR A 936 6.69 -38.48 3.18
N GLU A 937 5.85 -39.51 3.28
CA GLU A 937 5.75 -40.58 2.28
C GLU A 937 5.22 -40.07 0.94
N LEU A 938 4.18 -39.23 0.94
CA LEU A 938 3.61 -38.63 -0.29
C LEU A 938 4.56 -37.66 -0.97
N LEU A 939 5.37 -36.92 -0.21
CA LEU A 939 6.36 -35.98 -0.73
C LEU A 939 7.67 -36.66 -1.15
N GLY A 940 7.85 -37.95 -0.84
CA GLY A 940 9.07 -38.70 -1.15
C GLY A 940 10.30 -38.23 -0.37
N THR A 941 10.12 -37.56 0.77
CA THR A 941 11.19 -37.05 1.62
C THR A 941 11.53 -38.05 2.73
N ARG A 942 12.68 -37.88 3.39
CA ARG A 942 13.02 -38.60 4.62
C ARG A 942 13.08 -37.57 5.75
N ALA A 943 12.15 -37.66 6.70
CA ALA A 943 12.10 -36.82 7.88
C ALA A 943 12.23 -37.68 9.14
N ASP A 944 13.04 -37.23 10.10
CA ASP A 944 13.17 -37.90 11.40
C ASP A 944 12.04 -37.45 12.34
N PHE A 945 11.20 -38.39 12.79
CA PHE A 945 10.16 -38.09 13.79
C PHE A 945 10.73 -38.19 15.21
N ARG A 946 10.54 -37.14 16.01
CA ARG A 946 10.99 -37.09 17.41
C ARG A 946 9.79 -36.83 18.31
N THR A 947 9.67 -37.57 19.40
CA THR A 947 8.62 -37.33 20.40
C THR A 947 9.12 -36.35 21.47
N THR A 948 8.29 -35.37 21.84
CA THR A 948 8.61 -34.36 22.87
C THR A 948 7.53 -34.32 23.97
N GLU A 949 7.95 -33.97 25.19
CA GLU A 949 7.07 -33.71 26.34
C GLU A 949 6.53 -32.26 26.32
N ALA A 950 7.15 -31.36 25.56
CA ALA A 950 6.60 -30.03 25.32
C ALA A 950 5.49 -30.13 24.26
N VAL A 951 4.38 -29.41 24.47
CA VAL A 951 3.26 -29.35 23.53
C VAL A 951 3.39 -28.05 22.75
N PRO A 952 3.86 -28.07 21.49
CA PRO A 952 3.94 -26.87 20.67
C PRO A 952 2.54 -26.25 20.52
N GLN A 953 2.45 -24.93 20.59
CA GLN A 953 1.16 -24.23 20.51
C GLN A 953 0.39 -24.59 19.23
N ASP A 954 1.08 -24.69 18.09
CA ASP A 954 0.46 -25.09 16.82
C ASP A 954 -0.01 -26.55 16.81
N LEU A 955 0.53 -27.42 17.66
CA LEU A 955 0.16 -28.83 17.75
C LEU A 955 -0.73 -29.15 18.97
N ASP A 956 -1.12 -28.15 19.77
CA ASP A 956 -2.04 -28.31 20.92
C ASP A 956 -3.50 -28.48 20.46
N HIS A 957 -3.74 -29.52 19.67
CA HIS A 957 -5.07 -29.97 19.31
C HIS A 957 -5.27 -31.39 19.84
N ARG A 958 -5.99 -31.48 20.95
CA ARG A 958 -6.22 -32.71 21.73
C ARG A 958 -7.64 -33.26 21.63
N TRP A 959 -8.48 -32.65 20.80
CA TRP A 959 -9.91 -32.94 20.76
C TRP A 959 -10.28 -34.04 19.77
N HIS A 960 -11.11 -34.97 20.25
CA HIS A 960 -11.71 -36.06 19.51
C HIS A 960 -13.23 -35.86 19.41
N TYR A 961 -13.66 -35.29 18.30
CA TYR A 961 -15.06 -35.05 17.98
C TYR A 961 -15.85 -36.36 17.74
N ASP A 962 -17.01 -36.49 18.38
CA ASP A 962 -17.98 -37.55 18.15
C ASP A 962 -19.05 -37.07 17.16
N SER A 963 -19.34 -37.88 16.14
CA SER A 963 -20.30 -37.62 15.07
C SER A 963 -21.43 -38.65 14.99
N ALA A 964 -21.65 -39.41 16.07
CA ALA A 964 -22.61 -40.52 16.09
C ALA A 964 -23.88 -40.24 16.90
N ARG A 965 -23.98 -39.10 17.58
CA ARG A 965 -25.03 -38.86 18.59
C ARG A 965 -26.35 -38.38 17.98
N LEU A 966 -26.29 -37.43 17.06
CA LEU A 966 -27.41 -36.74 16.42
C LEU A 966 -27.37 -36.94 14.90
N ALA A 967 -26.17 -37.11 14.31
CA ALA A 967 -26.00 -37.50 12.90
C ALA A 967 -25.40 -38.90 12.73
N ARG A 968 -25.50 -39.43 11.51
CA ARG A 968 -24.86 -40.70 11.13
C ARG A 968 -23.36 -40.47 10.91
N PRO A 969 -22.49 -41.43 11.32
CA PRO A 969 -21.07 -41.35 11.03
C PRO A 969 -20.79 -41.26 9.52
N LEU A 970 -19.95 -40.31 9.12
CA LEU A 970 -19.61 -40.12 7.71
C LEU A 970 -18.65 -41.21 7.24
N ARG A 971 -19.09 -42.02 6.28
CA ARG A 971 -18.25 -43.03 5.63
C ARG A 971 -17.66 -42.47 4.35
N ALA A 972 -16.33 -42.49 4.24
CA ALA A 972 -15.61 -42.13 3.03
C ALA A 972 -15.96 -43.14 1.90
N ARG A 973 -16.23 -42.63 0.69
CA ARG A 973 -16.31 -43.45 -0.51
C ARG A 973 -14.91 -43.71 -1.07
N ALA A 974 -14.80 -44.62 -2.04
CA ALA A 974 -13.54 -44.87 -2.74
C ALA A 974 -13.02 -43.56 -3.36
N GLY A 975 -11.75 -43.20 -3.09
CA GLY A 975 -11.12 -41.95 -3.51
C GLY A 975 -11.27 -40.77 -2.53
N GLU A 976 -12.04 -40.94 -1.45
CA GLU A 976 -12.23 -39.90 -0.42
C GLU A 976 -11.49 -40.21 0.89
N ASP A 977 -10.63 -41.23 0.88
CA ASP A 977 -9.78 -41.52 2.03
C ASP A 977 -8.71 -40.42 2.21
N ARG A 978 -8.29 -40.22 3.46
CA ARG A 978 -7.32 -39.20 3.85
C ARG A 978 -6.12 -39.14 2.91
N ARG A 979 -5.52 -40.29 2.61
CA ARG A 979 -4.23 -40.34 1.95
C ARG A 979 -4.35 -40.00 0.48
N THR A 980 -5.40 -40.49 -0.19
CA THR A 980 -5.74 -40.09 -1.57
C THR A 980 -6.00 -38.59 -1.67
N VAL A 981 -6.75 -38.02 -0.72
CA VAL A 981 -7.09 -36.60 -0.71
C VAL A 981 -5.85 -35.74 -0.45
N LEU A 982 -5.00 -36.12 0.51
CA LEU A 982 -3.71 -35.45 0.73
C LEU A 982 -2.82 -35.52 -0.51
N ALA A 983 -2.77 -36.66 -1.20
CA ALA A 983 -2.01 -36.80 -2.44
C ALA A 983 -2.51 -35.86 -3.55
N GLU A 984 -3.83 -35.77 -3.73
CA GLU A 984 -4.44 -34.86 -4.71
C GLU A 984 -4.15 -33.39 -4.37
N MET A 985 -4.29 -33.01 -3.09
CA MET A 985 -3.99 -31.66 -2.62
C MET A 985 -2.51 -31.29 -2.84
N ILE A 986 -1.58 -32.23 -2.60
CA ILE A 986 -0.14 -32.03 -2.82
C ILE A 986 0.20 -31.96 -4.33
N GLY A 987 -0.30 -32.91 -5.12
CA GLY A 987 -0.01 -33.02 -6.56
C GLY A 987 -0.42 -31.76 -7.33
N ALA A 988 -1.56 -31.17 -7.00
CA ALA A 988 -2.03 -29.92 -7.61
C ALA A 988 -1.29 -28.65 -7.12
N MET A 989 -0.45 -28.73 -6.08
CA MET A 989 0.39 -27.63 -5.59
C MET A 989 1.76 -27.58 -6.25
N THR A 990 2.22 -28.68 -6.84
CA THR A 990 3.37 -28.70 -7.74
C THR A 990 2.91 -28.19 -9.11
N PRO A 991 3.42 -27.05 -9.61
CA PRO A 991 3.21 -26.73 -11.02
C PRO A 991 3.82 -27.87 -11.82
N ASP A 992 3.03 -28.47 -12.71
CA ASP A 992 3.49 -29.51 -13.61
C ASP A 992 4.81 -29.05 -14.25
N LYS A 993 5.82 -29.93 -14.17
CA LYS A 993 6.96 -29.87 -15.06
C LYS A 993 6.43 -30.05 -16.48
N ALA A 994 6.22 -28.95 -17.19
CA ALA A 994 6.15 -28.90 -18.64
C ALA A 994 6.65 -27.53 -19.11
#